data_AF-A0A1M5VN06-F1
#
_entry.id   AF-A0A1M5VN06-F1
#
_cell.length_a   1.000
_cell.length_b   1.000
_cell.length_c   1.000
_cell.angle_alpha   90.00
_cell.angle_beta   90.00
_cell.angle_gamma   90.00
#
_symmetry.space_group_name_H-M   'P 1'
#
loop_
_entity.id
_entity.type
_entity.pdbx_description
1 polymer ?
#
loop_
_entity_poly.entity_id
_entity_poly.type
_entity_poly.pdbx_seq_one_letter_code
_entity_poly.pdbx_strand_id
1 'polypeptide(L)'
;MKLKKLVIATSIFAGLCGYHTAAISGTTVAEVPQMALPLNAAGWTDFSKLIVPSDGSRSLGSLGANYFNSTRDSGSKIVYFNPDSGDNESAEVYWWNGTNIIDSSGSTTNSEGLVYGTDPMHPNEAAIQAFADMSNTANDIRLKTHLTTAREMDPEQVAGGYPDWFLFKRGSKHTRFDTKLFGGRSEAEPMVVAAYGNNTDGRAVFDVGENLNPLRYIDRDRKTHWIHLHLFSIEFNEMGIGAYKFHEDMSANGEGPVTMVVEDCKINHVNGNAIGYLPAKSMVYRSVITNGWYEPGHNQGYYTSGESRAIIEDTIFYKNGYKEDPYLYANPRRDVFSRNIYQGGGQQMGHVYRNIISADGASGGPQMRYGGLLEKSLIIEGTFYAATNSNHDATTWMERDGQIGQSAVVRDNVQLIYQNGQKYNPEKPTSDLRSQPGWGFGLQGASFGSEIKGNIISSAMLHDELTDIGYAGPSKDKYYSYGDYAFRLVPEIYTSQSEDAVAKQFFMKDNTIEDNIFYRTRTTLLHSGDAKNVSNIVFRNNVGVNYDSIALDQVAISKYINPDYPRDPITSTDEVSVEHNRFYTRMKDRKLPFVKNNEVYRSIEFADAIKKAKEVEGWTDPDRTLKRYVTEKLGLQLLDWDDDKILPAEEIAKHRDAGEPYDPTGMKTFMAIATNMRFGGKKPVPSCGKPDMTGDYAWDSKFTAISVVNWIREGFGQSQLTDD
;
A
#
# COMPACT_ATOMS: atom_id res chain seq x y z
N MET A 1 67.73 -12.04 32.93
CA MET A 1 67.13 -10.70 33.14
C MET A 1 65.62 -10.89 33.21
N LYS A 2 65.04 -10.35 34.29
CA LYS A 2 63.76 -10.64 34.97
C LYS A 2 62.48 -10.94 34.15
N LEU A 3 61.90 -12.11 34.44
CA LEU A 3 60.44 -12.38 34.48
C LEU A 3 59.77 -11.53 35.57
N LYS A 4 58.52 -11.12 35.35
CA LYS A 4 57.56 -10.86 36.45
C LYS A 4 56.15 -11.33 36.09
N LYS A 5 55.69 -12.34 36.84
CA LYS A 5 54.29 -12.62 37.16
C LYS A 5 53.72 -11.42 37.93
N LEU A 6 52.46 -11.06 37.68
CA LEU A 6 51.67 -10.30 38.64
C LEU A 6 50.32 -10.99 38.82
N VAL A 7 50.13 -11.48 40.05
CA VAL A 7 48.88 -11.91 40.66
C VAL A 7 48.10 -10.65 41.02
N ILE A 8 46.81 -10.57 40.71
CA ILE A 8 45.91 -9.59 41.33
C ILE A 8 44.72 -10.34 41.95
N ALA A 9 44.53 -10.02 43.22
CA ALA A 9 43.58 -10.59 44.15
C ALA A 9 42.18 -10.00 43.97
N THR A 10 41.22 -10.81 44.40
CA THR A 10 39.82 -10.51 44.70
C THR A 10 39.69 -9.29 45.61
N SER A 11 38.75 -8.39 45.31
CA SER A 11 38.21 -7.44 46.29
C SER A 11 36.75 -7.14 45.97
N ILE A 12 35.96 -7.35 47.02
CA ILE A 12 34.52 -7.16 47.15
C ILE A 12 34.21 -5.66 47.18
N PHE A 13 33.21 -5.20 46.41
CA PHE A 13 32.44 -4.00 46.76
C PHE A 13 30.98 -4.20 46.37
N ALA A 14 30.13 -4.22 47.40
CA ALA A 14 28.69 -4.18 47.30
C ALA A 14 28.21 -2.73 47.32
N GLY A 15 27.11 -2.46 46.61
CA GLY A 15 26.12 -1.47 47.01
C GLY A 15 26.24 -0.08 46.37
N LEU A 16 25.54 0.12 45.26
CA LEU A 16 24.74 1.32 44.98
C LEU A 16 23.82 1.04 43.79
N CYS A 17 22.55 0.74 44.09
CA CYS A 17 21.47 0.73 43.10
C CYS A 17 21.18 2.19 42.70
N GLY A 18 21.77 2.62 41.58
CA GLY A 18 21.31 3.78 40.83
C GLY A 18 20.67 3.28 39.53
N TYR A 19 19.35 3.34 39.42
CA TYR A 19 18.66 3.19 38.14
C TYR A 19 19.06 4.39 37.26
N HIS A 20 20.08 4.22 36.43
CA HIS A 20 20.29 5.09 35.29
C HIS A 20 19.31 4.67 34.20
N THR A 21 18.26 5.48 34.00
CA THR A 21 17.53 5.54 32.74
C THR A 21 18.50 6.05 31.69
N ALA A 22 19.26 5.14 31.08
CA ALA A 22 20.01 5.45 29.87
C ALA A 22 18.98 5.83 28.81
N ALA A 23 18.93 7.11 28.43
CA ALA A 23 18.25 7.51 27.21
C ALA A 23 18.89 6.70 26.09
N ILE A 24 18.14 5.76 25.53
CA ILE A 24 18.55 5.03 24.33
C ILE A 24 18.70 6.11 23.27
N SER A 25 19.94 6.47 22.94
CA SER A 25 20.24 7.35 21.83
C SER A 25 19.65 6.69 20.59
N GLY A 26 18.56 7.25 20.08
CA GLY A 26 17.85 6.70 18.93
C GLY A 26 18.82 6.48 17.79
N THR A 27 19.09 5.21 17.48
CA THR A 27 19.56 4.85 16.16
C THR A 27 18.48 5.33 15.21
N THR A 28 18.75 6.46 14.54
CA THR A 28 17.96 6.96 13.43
C THR A 28 17.62 5.78 12.53
N VAL A 29 16.34 5.62 12.16
CA VAL A 29 15.93 4.72 11.08
C VAL A 29 16.95 4.88 9.98
N ALA A 30 17.62 3.79 9.59
CA ALA A 30 18.51 3.84 8.44
C ALA A 30 17.69 4.49 7.31
N GLU A 31 18.12 5.66 6.82
CA GLU A 31 17.36 6.43 5.84
C GLU A 31 16.90 5.45 4.76
N VAL A 32 15.58 5.30 4.63
CA VAL A 32 15.04 4.41 3.62
C VAL A 32 15.57 4.96 2.29
N PRO A 33 16.35 4.18 1.52
CA PRO A 33 16.93 4.68 0.28
C PRO A 33 15.80 5.20 -0.60
N GLN A 34 15.72 6.52 -0.75
CA GLN A 34 14.72 7.11 -1.62
C GLN A 34 15.06 6.70 -3.06
N MET A 35 14.06 6.22 -3.79
CA MET A 35 14.17 6.13 -5.24
C MET A 35 14.09 7.56 -5.77
N ALA A 36 15.16 8.04 -6.40
CA ALA A 36 15.23 9.41 -6.88
C ALA A 36 14.61 9.49 -8.28
N LEU A 37 13.28 9.60 -8.35
CA LEU A 37 12.61 9.84 -9.62
C LEU A 37 13.01 11.24 -10.15
N PRO A 38 13.38 11.37 -11.43
CA PRO A 38 13.58 12.68 -12.03
C PRO A 38 12.21 13.33 -12.23
N LEU A 39 11.68 14.07 -11.25
CA LEU A 39 10.37 14.69 -11.36
C LEU A 39 10.42 16.03 -12.08
N ASN A 40 9.41 16.32 -12.90
CA ASN A 40 9.15 17.63 -13.47
C ASN A 40 8.45 18.56 -12.45
N ALA A 41 8.20 19.81 -12.83
CA ALA A 41 7.57 20.81 -11.94
C ALA A 41 6.13 20.45 -11.49
N ALA A 42 5.45 19.54 -12.19
CA ALA A 42 4.13 19.03 -11.82
C ALA A 42 4.21 17.75 -10.96
N GLY A 43 5.41 17.32 -10.60
CA GLY A 43 5.66 16.12 -9.78
C GLY A 43 5.41 14.81 -10.52
N TRP A 44 5.48 14.79 -11.85
CA TRP A 44 5.48 13.55 -12.65
C TRP A 44 6.88 13.27 -13.16
N THR A 45 7.20 12.03 -13.52
CA THR A 45 8.51 11.72 -14.12
C THR A 45 8.79 12.55 -15.37
N ASP A 46 9.97 13.16 -15.40
CA ASP A 46 10.60 13.79 -16.56
C ASP A 46 11.33 12.72 -17.38
N PHE A 47 10.59 12.09 -18.29
CA PHE A 47 11.10 11.03 -19.16
C PHE A 47 12.27 11.49 -20.06
N SER A 48 12.47 12.80 -20.26
CA SER A 48 13.65 13.32 -20.98
C SER A 48 14.97 13.02 -20.24
N LYS A 49 14.90 12.69 -18.95
CA LYS A 49 16.07 12.30 -18.13
C LYS A 49 16.36 10.80 -18.17
N LEU A 50 15.42 9.98 -18.64
CA LEU A 50 15.56 8.52 -18.68
C LEU A 50 15.96 8.00 -20.07
N ILE A 51 15.81 8.82 -21.12
CA ILE A 51 16.15 8.43 -22.48
C ILE A 51 17.65 8.56 -22.76
N VAL A 52 18.23 7.55 -23.40
CA VAL A 52 19.65 7.51 -23.71
C VAL A 52 19.87 7.74 -25.22
N PRO A 53 20.70 8.71 -25.62
CA PRO A 53 21.05 8.90 -27.02
C PRO A 53 21.73 7.67 -27.65
N SER A 54 21.43 7.42 -28.92
CA SER A 54 22.09 6.43 -29.76
C SER A 54 23.59 6.72 -29.88
N ASP A 55 24.39 5.67 -29.87
CA ASP A 55 25.83 5.75 -30.16
C ASP A 55 26.15 5.90 -31.65
N GLY A 56 25.12 5.99 -32.48
CA GLY A 56 25.22 6.16 -33.92
C GLY A 56 25.26 4.85 -34.71
N SER A 57 25.31 3.68 -34.04
CA SER A 57 25.27 2.38 -34.73
C SER A 57 23.86 2.01 -35.19
N ARG A 58 22.83 2.36 -34.41
CA ARG A 58 21.41 1.96 -34.57
C ARG A 58 21.25 0.46 -34.84
N SER A 59 22.19 -0.32 -34.32
CA SER A 59 22.23 -1.76 -34.49
C SER A 59 21.23 -2.38 -33.52
N LEU A 60 20.37 -3.27 -34.03
CA LEU A 60 19.58 -4.18 -33.18
C LEU A 60 20.47 -5.27 -32.55
N GLY A 61 21.74 -5.32 -32.98
CA GLY A 61 22.72 -6.30 -32.56
C GLY A 61 22.52 -7.66 -33.22
N SER A 62 23.50 -8.53 -32.98
CA SER A 62 23.47 -9.92 -33.41
C SER A 62 23.33 -10.82 -32.19
N LEU A 63 22.41 -11.78 -32.28
CA LEU A 63 22.31 -12.89 -31.32
C LEU A 63 23.45 -13.87 -31.66
N GLY A 64 24.69 -13.48 -31.37
CA GLY A 64 25.85 -14.33 -31.54
C GLY A 64 25.85 -15.52 -30.58
N ALA A 65 26.86 -16.39 -30.68
CA ALA A 65 27.03 -17.53 -29.77
C ALA A 65 27.28 -17.12 -28.29
N ASN A 66 27.60 -15.85 -28.05
CA ASN A 66 27.80 -15.32 -26.71
C ASN A 66 26.48 -14.71 -26.22
N TYR A 67 26.01 -15.19 -25.07
CA TYR A 67 24.74 -14.89 -24.39
C TYR A 67 24.47 -13.41 -24.02
N PHE A 68 25.23 -12.44 -24.55
CA PHE A 68 25.02 -11.01 -24.36
C PHE A 68 25.09 -10.29 -25.69
N ASN A 69 24.08 -9.45 -25.98
CA ASN A 69 24.02 -8.70 -27.22
C ASN A 69 24.97 -7.48 -27.21
N SER A 70 26.29 -7.70 -27.26
CA SER A 70 27.31 -6.63 -27.17
C SER A 70 27.51 -5.82 -28.46
N THR A 71 26.72 -6.09 -29.50
CA THR A 71 26.84 -5.46 -30.84
C THR A 71 25.68 -4.52 -31.14
N ARG A 72 24.81 -4.32 -30.14
CA ARG A 72 23.64 -3.48 -30.20
C ARG A 72 23.99 -2.04 -29.86
N ASP A 73 23.23 -1.10 -30.42
CA ASP A 73 23.28 0.31 -30.02
C ASP A 73 23.04 0.45 -28.52
N SER A 74 23.92 1.20 -27.86
CA SER A 74 23.86 1.46 -26.42
C SER A 74 22.81 2.51 -26.01
N GLY A 75 22.19 3.21 -26.95
CA GLY A 75 21.08 4.12 -26.70
C GLY A 75 19.74 3.41 -26.53
N SER A 76 18.71 4.22 -26.26
CA SER A 76 17.33 3.74 -26.15
C SER A 76 16.79 3.37 -27.53
N LYS A 77 16.45 2.08 -27.69
CA LYS A 77 15.60 1.61 -28.77
C LYS A 77 14.15 1.99 -28.46
N ILE A 78 13.44 2.60 -29.40
CA ILE A 78 12.06 3.05 -29.22
C ILE A 78 11.17 2.26 -30.19
N VAL A 79 10.10 1.67 -29.66
CA VAL A 79 9.14 0.87 -30.40
C VAL A 79 7.73 1.36 -30.11
N TYR A 80 6.94 1.63 -31.14
CA TYR A 80 5.55 2.08 -31.02
C TYR A 80 4.58 0.96 -31.38
N PHE A 81 3.50 0.82 -30.60
CA PHE A 81 2.42 -0.12 -30.85
C PHE A 81 1.09 0.62 -31.05
N ASN A 82 0.38 0.30 -32.12
CA ASN A 82 -0.97 0.79 -32.40
C ASN A 82 -1.79 -0.34 -33.03
N PRO A 83 -2.76 -0.95 -32.33
CA PRO A 83 -3.54 -2.06 -32.84
C PRO A 83 -4.50 -1.66 -33.95
N ASP A 84 -4.82 -0.37 -34.08
CA ASP A 84 -5.81 0.13 -35.03
C ASP A 84 -5.20 0.43 -36.41
N SER A 85 -3.91 0.78 -36.46
CA SER A 85 -3.23 1.20 -37.69
C SER A 85 -1.82 0.63 -37.90
N GLY A 86 -1.29 -0.11 -36.93
CA GLY A 86 0.05 -0.68 -37.01
C GLY A 86 0.09 -1.92 -37.92
N ASP A 87 1.30 -2.26 -38.35
CA ASP A 87 1.57 -3.44 -39.18
C ASP A 87 2.93 -4.03 -38.81
N ASN A 88 2.95 -5.27 -38.30
CA ASN A 88 4.20 -5.91 -37.87
C ASN A 88 5.15 -6.18 -39.05
N GLU A 89 4.71 -6.21 -40.31
CA GLU A 89 5.61 -6.38 -41.46
C GLU A 89 6.37 -5.07 -41.73
N SER A 90 5.64 -3.96 -41.89
CA SER A 90 6.22 -2.67 -42.25
C SER A 90 6.66 -1.80 -41.07
N ALA A 91 6.35 -2.16 -39.82
CA ALA A 91 6.71 -1.35 -38.66
C ALA A 91 8.22 -1.09 -38.54
N GLU A 92 8.59 0.02 -37.91
CA GLU A 92 9.98 0.42 -37.74
C GLU A 92 10.37 0.56 -36.26
N VAL A 93 11.68 0.47 -36.02
CA VAL A 93 12.31 0.77 -34.74
C VAL A 93 13.01 2.12 -34.85
N TYR A 94 12.92 2.91 -33.79
CA TYR A 94 13.49 4.24 -33.72
C TYR A 94 14.55 4.34 -32.63
N TRP A 95 15.32 5.42 -32.69
CA TRP A 95 16.31 5.81 -31.71
C TRP A 95 16.19 7.29 -31.38
N TRP A 96 16.83 7.69 -30.28
CA TRP A 96 16.98 9.09 -29.91
C TRP A 96 18.38 9.57 -30.24
N ASN A 97 18.55 10.72 -30.90
CA ASN A 97 19.89 11.26 -31.18
C ASN A 97 20.38 12.31 -30.18
N GLY A 98 19.66 12.49 -29.07
CA GLY A 98 19.88 13.57 -28.11
C GLY A 98 18.93 14.76 -28.32
N THR A 99 18.24 14.87 -29.46
CA THR A 99 17.30 15.97 -29.75
C THR A 99 16.08 15.56 -30.57
N ASN A 100 16.19 14.55 -31.42
CA ASN A 100 15.12 14.09 -32.29
C ASN A 100 15.00 12.57 -32.25
N ILE A 101 13.79 12.10 -32.50
CA ILE A 101 13.52 10.72 -32.89
C ILE A 101 14.11 10.52 -34.30
N ILE A 102 14.89 9.46 -34.47
CA ILE A 102 15.51 9.08 -35.74
C ILE A 102 15.22 7.63 -36.08
N ASP A 103 15.10 7.33 -37.36
CA ASP A 103 14.91 5.97 -37.86
C ASP A 103 16.22 5.19 -37.95
N SER A 104 16.15 3.97 -38.48
CA SER A 104 17.30 3.06 -38.63
C SER A 104 18.43 3.63 -39.50
N SER A 105 18.10 4.51 -40.44
CA SER A 105 19.08 5.22 -41.29
C SER A 105 19.71 6.43 -40.60
N GLY A 106 19.12 6.88 -39.49
CA GLY A 106 19.49 8.10 -38.79
C GLY A 106 18.77 9.35 -39.28
N SER A 107 17.74 9.20 -40.13
CA SER A 107 16.92 10.31 -40.61
C SER A 107 15.95 10.77 -39.53
N THR A 108 15.69 12.08 -39.47
CA THR A 108 14.67 12.68 -38.59
C THR A 108 13.29 12.75 -39.22
N THR A 109 13.16 12.32 -40.48
CA THR A 109 11.91 12.35 -41.27
C THR A 109 11.64 11.01 -41.94
N ASN A 110 10.37 10.70 -42.16
CA ASN A 110 9.94 9.58 -43.00
C ASN A 110 10.15 9.85 -44.50
N SER A 111 9.77 8.89 -45.36
CA SER A 111 9.87 9.00 -46.82
C SER A 111 9.02 10.12 -47.44
N GLU A 112 8.04 10.65 -46.71
CA GLU A 112 7.20 11.78 -47.11
C GLU A 112 7.76 13.13 -46.62
N GLY A 113 8.88 13.13 -45.89
CA GLY A 113 9.50 14.32 -45.32
C GLY A 113 8.85 14.81 -44.02
N LEU A 114 7.96 14.02 -43.41
CA LEU A 114 7.36 14.33 -42.11
C LEU A 114 8.34 14.01 -40.99
N VAL A 115 8.60 14.97 -40.10
CA VAL A 115 9.48 14.79 -38.94
C VAL A 115 8.86 13.82 -37.94
N TYR A 116 9.67 12.92 -37.36
CA TYR A 116 9.19 11.96 -36.35
C TYR A 116 8.85 12.61 -35.00
N GLY A 117 9.54 13.70 -34.64
CA GLY A 117 9.30 14.47 -33.42
C GLY A 117 10.50 14.54 -32.47
N THR A 118 10.34 15.28 -31.37
CA THR A 118 11.38 15.54 -30.35
C THR A 118 11.01 14.99 -28.97
N ASP A 119 9.88 14.30 -28.84
CA ASP A 119 9.44 13.68 -27.61
C ASP A 119 8.85 12.30 -27.95
N PRO A 120 9.50 11.19 -27.55
CA PRO A 120 8.97 9.86 -27.80
C PRO A 120 7.60 9.59 -27.18
N MET A 121 7.22 10.31 -26.12
CA MET A 121 5.88 10.19 -25.53
C MET A 121 4.81 10.92 -26.35
N HIS A 122 5.23 11.86 -27.22
CA HIS A 122 4.37 12.64 -28.11
C HIS A 122 4.97 12.73 -29.52
N PRO A 123 5.13 11.59 -30.23
CA PRO A 123 5.70 11.57 -31.57
C PRO A 123 4.72 12.19 -32.57
N ASN A 124 5.21 12.52 -33.76
CA ASN A 124 4.33 12.75 -34.91
C ASN A 124 3.76 11.41 -35.38
N GLU A 125 2.53 11.12 -34.95
CA GLU A 125 1.85 9.85 -35.23
C GLU A 125 1.67 9.58 -36.73
N ALA A 126 1.66 10.62 -37.59
CA ALA A 126 1.58 10.47 -39.04
C ALA A 126 2.92 10.08 -39.69
N ALA A 127 4.04 10.27 -38.99
CA ALA A 127 5.37 9.95 -39.51
C ALA A 127 5.85 8.55 -39.12
N ILE A 128 5.46 8.05 -37.94
CA ILE A 128 5.92 6.76 -37.41
C ILE A 128 5.21 5.55 -38.04
N GLN A 129 5.89 4.41 -38.06
CA GLN A 129 5.38 3.12 -38.49
C GLN A 129 5.29 2.19 -37.28
N ALA A 130 4.12 2.16 -36.65
CA ALA A 130 3.88 1.38 -35.44
C ALA A 130 3.65 -0.11 -35.75
N PHE A 131 3.98 -0.97 -34.79
CA PHE A 131 3.59 -2.37 -34.77
C PHE A 131 2.11 -2.50 -34.44
N ALA A 132 1.43 -3.49 -35.03
CA ALA A 132 0.05 -3.81 -34.68
C ALA A 132 -0.05 -4.36 -33.24
N ASP A 133 0.87 -5.26 -32.89
CA ASP A 133 0.89 -5.91 -31.59
C ASP A 133 2.29 -6.46 -31.23
N MET A 134 2.40 -7.09 -30.07
CA MET A 134 3.61 -7.80 -29.64
C MET A 134 3.55 -9.30 -29.95
N SER A 135 2.94 -9.67 -31.08
CA SER A 135 2.99 -11.04 -31.58
C SER A 135 4.20 -11.24 -32.51
N ASN A 136 4.67 -12.49 -32.60
CA ASN A 136 5.80 -12.94 -33.41
C ASN A 136 7.19 -12.45 -32.95
N THR A 137 7.35 -12.11 -31.66
CA THR A 137 8.64 -11.67 -31.12
C THR A 137 9.74 -12.72 -31.27
N ALA A 138 9.37 -14.00 -31.37
CA ALA A 138 10.31 -15.09 -31.60
C ALA A 138 11.07 -14.98 -32.93
N ASN A 139 10.46 -14.38 -33.95
CA ASN A 139 11.03 -14.29 -35.29
C ASN A 139 11.41 -12.86 -35.66
N ASP A 140 10.81 -11.86 -35.00
CA ASP A 140 11.11 -10.45 -35.27
C ASP A 140 12.18 -9.89 -34.33
N ILE A 141 13.39 -9.71 -34.84
CA ILE A 141 14.53 -9.15 -34.11
C ILE A 141 14.26 -7.73 -33.56
N ARG A 142 13.33 -6.97 -34.16
CA ARG A 142 12.93 -5.64 -33.70
C ARG A 142 12.26 -5.70 -32.32
N LEU A 143 11.44 -6.72 -32.09
CA LEU A 143 10.61 -6.91 -30.90
C LEU A 143 11.24 -7.81 -29.83
N LYS A 144 12.35 -8.47 -30.14
CA LYS A 144 13.02 -9.38 -29.18
C LYS A 144 13.49 -8.64 -27.94
N THR A 145 12.92 -9.03 -26.81
CA THR A 145 13.43 -8.75 -25.45
C THR A 145 14.23 -9.92 -24.91
N HIS A 146 13.96 -11.12 -25.40
CA HIS A 146 14.56 -12.37 -24.94
C HIS A 146 14.68 -13.44 -26.03
N LEU A 147 15.41 -14.52 -25.75
CA LEU A 147 15.49 -15.69 -26.64
C LEU A 147 14.26 -16.59 -26.46
N THR A 148 13.59 -16.89 -27.57
CA THR A 148 12.28 -17.56 -27.60
C THR A 148 12.34 -19.07 -27.85
N THR A 149 13.52 -19.67 -27.90
CA THR A 149 13.58 -21.13 -28.03
C THR A 149 13.14 -21.77 -26.71
N ALA A 150 12.25 -22.77 -26.78
CA ALA A 150 11.70 -23.47 -25.61
C ALA A 150 12.74 -24.15 -24.68
N ARG A 151 14.04 -24.02 -25.00
CA ARG A 151 15.18 -24.56 -24.26
C ARG A 151 16.11 -23.50 -23.66
N GLU A 152 16.01 -22.22 -24.03
CA GLU A 152 16.92 -21.19 -23.54
C GLU A 152 16.32 -20.46 -22.35
N MET A 153 16.80 -20.85 -21.17
CA MET A 153 16.29 -20.51 -19.85
C MET A 153 16.63 -19.09 -19.39
N ASP A 154 16.86 -18.15 -20.32
CA ASP A 154 17.48 -16.87 -20.01
C ASP A 154 16.79 -15.66 -20.68
N PRO A 155 15.79 -15.05 -20.01
CA PRO A 155 14.97 -14.01 -20.59
C PRO A 155 15.69 -12.65 -20.77
N GLU A 156 16.96 -12.52 -20.43
CA GLU A 156 17.62 -11.20 -20.31
C GLU A 156 18.69 -10.95 -21.37
N GLN A 157 18.99 -11.94 -22.22
CA GLN A 157 20.17 -11.91 -23.07
C GLN A 157 20.12 -10.92 -24.23
N VAL A 158 18.92 -10.42 -24.58
CA VAL A 158 18.72 -9.52 -25.73
C VAL A 158 18.51 -8.07 -25.30
N ALA A 159 17.60 -7.83 -24.35
CA ALA A 159 17.29 -6.48 -23.85
C ALA A 159 17.90 -6.16 -22.48
N GLY A 160 18.52 -7.14 -21.81
CA GLY A 160 19.26 -6.89 -20.57
C GLY A 160 20.44 -5.95 -20.81
N GLY A 161 20.56 -4.91 -19.99
CA GLY A 161 21.61 -3.90 -20.13
C GLY A 161 21.27 -2.75 -21.09
N TYR A 162 20.04 -2.71 -21.62
CA TYR A 162 19.61 -1.68 -22.57
C TYR A 162 18.35 -0.92 -22.08
N PRO A 163 18.33 0.42 -22.20
CA PRO A 163 17.23 1.28 -21.76
C PRO A 163 16.14 1.39 -22.84
N ASP A 164 15.52 0.26 -23.17
CA ASP A 164 14.54 0.18 -24.25
C ASP A 164 13.18 0.79 -23.89
N TRP A 165 12.53 1.42 -24.86
CA TRP A 165 11.23 2.06 -24.71
C TRP A 165 10.19 1.34 -25.57
N PHE A 166 9.22 0.71 -24.92
CA PHE A 166 8.06 0.07 -25.54
C PHE A 166 6.83 0.93 -25.27
N LEU A 167 6.33 1.58 -26.33
CA LEU A 167 5.33 2.63 -26.23
C LEU A 167 4.02 2.21 -26.89
N PHE A 168 2.94 2.26 -26.12
CA PHE A 168 1.62 1.77 -26.50
C PHE A 168 0.66 2.93 -26.73
N LYS A 169 -0.16 2.88 -27.78
CA LYS A 169 -1.04 3.99 -28.14
C LYS A 169 -2.06 4.24 -27.04
N ARG A 170 -2.10 5.48 -26.52
CA ARG A 170 -3.13 5.92 -25.56
C ARG A 170 -4.53 5.72 -26.11
N GLY A 171 -5.44 5.24 -25.27
CA GLY A 171 -6.85 4.99 -25.63
C GLY A 171 -7.09 3.69 -26.40
N SER A 172 -6.02 3.03 -26.89
CA SER A 172 -6.13 1.76 -27.60
C SER A 172 -6.01 0.56 -26.65
N LYS A 173 -6.65 -0.55 -27.04
CA LYS A 173 -6.67 -1.81 -26.31
C LYS A 173 -5.69 -2.80 -26.92
N HIS A 174 -4.71 -3.24 -26.13
CA HIS A 174 -3.67 -4.19 -26.51
C HIS A 174 -3.95 -5.55 -25.86
N THR A 175 -4.18 -6.58 -26.69
CA THR A 175 -4.66 -7.90 -26.23
C THR A 175 -3.70 -9.04 -26.56
N ARG A 176 -2.71 -8.81 -27.43
CA ARG A 176 -1.82 -9.84 -27.97
C ARG A 176 -0.38 -9.59 -27.56
N PHE A 177 0.12 -10.47 -26.70
CA PHE A 177 1.50 -10.54 -26.26
C PHE A 177 1.94 -11.99 -26.31
N ASP A 178 3.08 -12.27 -26.95
CA ASP A 178 3.72 -13.59 -26.92
C ASP A 178 5.09 -13.57 -26.20
N THR A 179 5.46 -12.42 -25.65
CA THR A 179 6.72 -12.20 -24.96
C THR A 179 6.54 -11.51 -23.62
N LYS A 180 7.57 -11.65 -22.79
CA LYS A 180 7.76 -10.90 -21.56
C LYS A 180 8.59 -9.65 -21.85
N LEU A 181 8.30 -8.56 -21.16
CA LEU A 181 9.09 -7.34 -21.22
C LEU A 181 10.15 -7.40 -20.12
N PHE A 182 11.41 -7.61 -20.49
CA PHE A 182 12.56 -7.69 -19.56
C PHE A 182 13.69 -6.80 -20.07
N GLY A 183 14.34 -6.07 -19.17
CA GLY A 183 15.54 -5.30 -19.48
C GLY A 183 15.68 -4.05 -18.62
N GLY A 184 16.37 -3.05 -19.17
CA GLY A 184 16.86 -1.90 -18.43
C GLY A 184 18.32 -2.07 -18.06
N ARG A 185 19.08 -0.96 -18.12
CA ARG A 185 20.51 -0.96 -17.77
C ARG A 185 20.73 -0.67 -16.30
N SER A 186 20.01 0.30 -15.76
CA SER A 186 20.12 0.78 -14.38
C SER A 186 18.84 1.52 -13.97
N GLU A 187 18.75 1.97 -12.72
CA GLU A 187 17.65 2.82 -12.26
C GLU A 187 17.54 4.14 -13.02
N ALA A 188 18.67 4.72 -13.45
CA ALA A 188 18.70 5.96 -14.23
C ALA A 188 18.45 5.74 -15.73
N GLU A 189 18.68 4.51 -16.20
CA GLU A 189 18.50 4.10 -17.59
C GLU A 189 17.62 2.83 -17.66
N PRO A 190 16.35 2.92 -17.22
CA PRO A 190 15.47 1.78 -17.16
C PRO A 190 14.91 1.43 -18.54
N MET A 191 14.36 0.23 -18.67
CA MET A 191 13.36 -0.04 -19.69
C MET A 191 12.10 0.76 -19.35
N VAL A 192 11.54 1.45 -20.34
CA VAL A 192 10.28 2.18 -20.20
C VAL A 192 9.18 1.43 -20.95
N VAL A 193 8.09 1.13 -20.26
CA VAL A 193 6.87 0.57 -20.84
C VAL A 193 5.76 1.55 -20.55
N ALA A 194 5.35 2.33 -21.55
CA ALA A 194 4.51 3.49 -21.32
C ALA A 194 3.51 3.75 -22.44
N ALA A 195 2.57 4.67 -22.22
CA ALA A 195 1.62 5.09 -23.24
C ALA A 195 2.06 6.37 -23.98
N TYR A 196 1.96 6.39 -25.32
CA TYR A 196 2.28 7.56 -26.16
C TYR A 196 1.05 8.16 -26.85
N GLY A 197 1.20 9.41 -27.30
CA GLY A 197 0.17 10.19 -27.99
C GLY A 197 -0.44 11.25 -27.09
N ASN A 198 -1.56 11.83 -27.49
CA ASN A 198 -2.21 12.89 -26.73
C ASN A 198 -2.61 12.38 -25.33
N ASN A 199 -2.14 13.07 -24.28
CA ASN A 199 -2.45 12.69 -22.89
C ASN A 199 -3.95 12.64 -22.60
N THR A 200 -4.78 13.32 -23.40
CA THR A 200 -6.23 13.27 -23.23
C THR A 200 -6.88 11.98 -23.75
N ASP A 201 -6.18 11.12 -24.50
CA ASP A 201 -6.77 9.92 -25.12
C ASP A 201 -7.00 8.74 -24.16
N GLY A 202 -6.49 8.82 -22.93
CA GLY A 202 -6.58 7.74 -21.97
C GLY A 202 -5.21 7.18 -21.59
N ARG A 203 -5.23 6.11 -20.81
CA ARG A 203 -4.10 5.18 -20.68
C ARG A 203 -4.10 4.23 -21.89
N ALA A 204 -2.97 3.59 -22.18
CA ALA A 204 -3.02 2.39 -23.01
C ALA A 204 -3.62 1.25 -22.18
N VAL A 205 -4.49 0.43 -22.75
CA VAL A 205 -5.18 -0.64 -22.01
C VAL A 205 -4.57 -1.99 -22.34
N PHE A 206 -4.04 -2.68 -21.34
CA PHE A 206 -3.59 -4.06 -21.43
C PHE A 206 -4.72 -4.96 -20.94
N ASP A 207 -5.28 -5.74 -21.85
CA ASP A 207 -6.36 -6.67 -21.58
C ASP A 207 -6.05 -7.99 -22.28
N VAL A 208 -5.25 -8.80 -21.60
CA VAL A 208 -4.66 -10.00 -22.16
C VAL A 208 -5.52 -11.24 -21.91
N GLY A 209 -6.50 -11.18 -20.99
CA GLY A 209 -7.27 -12.34 -20.56
C GLY A 209 -6.37 -13.51 -20.14
N GLU A 210 -6.57 -14.68 -20.74
CA GLU A 210 -5.74 -15.87 -20.52
C GLU A 210 -4.38 -15.85 -21.26
N ASN A 211 -4.12 -14.85 -22.10
CA ASN A 211 -2.86 -14.75 -22.83
C ASN A 211 -1.67 -14.51 -21.89
N LEU A 212 -0.47 -14.60 -22.46
CA LEU A 212 0.76 -14.34 -21.72
C LEU A 212 0.74 -12.94 -21.10
N ASN A 213 0.81 -12.87 -19.78
CA ASN A 213 1.01 -11.62 -19.06
C ASN A 213 2.46 -11.12 -19.27
N PRO A 214 2.71 -10.01 -19.98
CA PRO A 214 4.08 -9.56 -20.30
C PRO A 214 4.91 -9.09 -19.08
N LEU A 215 4.27 -8.84 -17.93
CA LEU A 215 4.85 -8.20 -16.75
C LEU A 215 4.77 -9.06 -15.47
N ARG A 216 4.55 -10.36 -15.65
CA ARG A 216 4.63 -11.35 -14.57
C ARG A 216 5.92 -12.14 -14.70
N TYR A 217 6.82 -11.90 -13.76
CA TYR A 217 8.14 -12.51 -13.70
C TYR A 217 8.22 -13.56 -12.61
N ILE A 218 9.02 -14.59 -12.87
CA ILE A 218 9.32 -15.66 -11.93
C ILE A 218 10.83 -15.82 -11.99
N ASP A 219 11.51 -15.48 -10.89
CA ASP A 219 12.91 -15.82 -10.72
C ASP A 219 13.01 -17.35 -10.59
N ARG A 220 13.90 -17.91 -11.41
CA ARG A 220 14.19 -19.34 -11.55
C ARG A 220 15.47 -19.69 -10.80
N ASP A 221 15.58 -19.18 -9.56
CA ASP A 221 16.71 -19.35 -8.64
C ASP A 221 18.02 -18.69 -9.13
N ARG A 222 17.90 -17.65 -9.95
CA ARG A 222 18.99 -16.75 -10.32
C ARG A 222 19.18 -15.73 -9.19
N LYS A 223 20.34 -15.07 -9.21
CA LYS A 223 20.69 -14.03 -8.21
C LYS A 223 20.97 -12.67 -8.83
N THR A 224 21.04 -12.64 -10.16
CA THR A 224 21.43 -11.46 -10.93
C THR A 224 20.50 -11.31 -12.09
N HIS A 225 19.96 -10.10 -12.25
CA HIS A 225 18.92 -9.80 -13.21
C HIS A 225 19.11 -8.43 -13.84
N TRP A 226 18.79 -8.29 -15.12
CA TRP A 226 18.66 -7.00 -15.81
C TRP A 226 17.22 -6.51 -15.74
N ILE A 227 16.73 -6.20 -14.55
CA ILE A 227 15.39 -5.62 -14.37
C ILE A 227 15.51 -4.24 -13.74
N HIS A 228 15.34 -3.24 -14.60
CA HIS A 228 15.08 -1.87 -14.21
C HIS A 228 13.94 -1.38 -15.07
N LEU A 229 12.72 -1.31 -14.51
CA LEU A 229 11.50 -1.08 -15.28
C LEU A 229 10.76 0.17 -14.80
N HIS A 230 10.30 1.00 -15.74
CA HIS A 230 9.36 2.08 -15.48
C HIS A 230 8.06 1.84 -16.26
N LEU A 231 6.98 1.56 -15.54
CA LEU A 231 5.63 1.46 -16.07
C LEU A 231 4.93 2.82 -15.95
N PHE A 232 4.42 3.36 -17.05
CA PHE A 232 3.76 4.67 -17.03
C PHE A 232 2.48 4.75 -17.87
N SER A 233 1.40 5.19 -17.23
CA SER A 233 0.13 5.48 -17.91
C SER A 233 -0.49 4.28 -18.64
N ILE A 234 -0.42 3.12 -18.00
CA ILE A 234 -1.01 1.85 -18.46
C ILE A 234 -2.19 1.46 -17.55
N GLU A 235 -3.30 1.05 -18.16
CA GLU A 235 -4.41 0.39 -17.48
C GLU A 235 -4.32 -1.12 -17.71
N PHE A 236 -4.21 -1.89 -16.63
CA PHE A 236 -4.23 -3.34 -16.64
C PHE A 236 -5.62 -3.81 -16.24
N ASN A 237 -6.36 -4.38 -17.20
CA ASN A 237 -7.67 -4.96 -16.97
C ASN A 237 -7.54 -6.48 -16.87
N GLU A 238 -8.12 -7.04 -15.81
CA GLU A 238 -8.09 -8.48 -15.50
C GLU A 238 -6.68 -9.07 -15.38
N MET A 239 -5.65 -8.22 -15.25
CA MET A 239 -4.25 -8.59 -15.25
C MET A 239 -3.50 -7.92 -14.10
N GLY A 240 -2.83 -8.73 -13.26
CA GLY A 240 -1.88 -8.23 -12.25
C GLY A 240 -0.45 -8.11 -12.77
N ILE A 241 0.41 -7.45 -12.01
CA ILE A 241 1.86 -7.36 -12.26
C ILE A 241 2.65 -7.97 -11.10
N GLY A 242 3.87 -8.45 -11.35
CA GLY A 242 4.69 -8.94 -10.25
C GLY A 242 6.02 -9.57 -10.62
N ALA A 243 6.92 -9.64 -9.63
CA ALA A 243 8.26 -10.18 -9.77
C ALA A 243 8.54 -11.24 -8.68
N TYR A 244 7.99 -12.45 -8.87
CA TYR A 244 8.14 -13.51 -7.89
C TYR A 244 9.61 -13.88 -7.68
N LYS A 245 10.07 -13.85 -6.41
CA LYS A 245 11.44 -14.09 -5.93
C LYS A 245 12.52 -13.02 -6.20
N PHE A 246 12.18 -11.87 -6.77
CA PHE A 246 13.15 -10.79 -7.06
C PHE A 246 13.57 -9.89 -5.88
N HIS A 247 13.36 -10.34 -4.64
CA HIS A 247 13.55 -9.51 -3.44
C HIS A 247 14.98 -9.51 -2.91
N GLU A 248 15.83 -10.46 -3.33
CA GLU A 248 17.26 -10.53 -2.99
C GLU A 248 18.16 -10.28 -4.21
N ASP A 249 17.55 -10.09 -5.37
CA ASP A 249 18.25 -10.09 -6.64
C ASP A 249 19.02 -8.79 -6.89
N MET A 250 20.25 -8.97 -7.31
CA MET A 250 21.13 -7.88 -7.68
C MET A 250 20.99 -7.57 -9.17
N SER A 251 21.17 -6.31 -9.53
CA SER A 251 21.35 -5.94 -10.91
C SER A 251 22.62 -6.57 -11.45
N ALA A 252 22.53 -7.11 -12.66
CA ALA A 252 23.68 -7.69 -13.35
C ALA A 252 24.78 -6.66 -13.71
N ASN A 253 24.50 -5.36 -13.61
CA ASN A 253 25.50 -4.29 -13.71
C ASN A 253 26.31 -4.05 -12.42
N GLY A 254 25.90 -4.64 -11.29
CA GLY A 254 26.53 -4.46 -9.97
C GLY A 254 26.13 -3.20 -9.19
N GLU A 255 25.16 -2.40 -9.66
CA GLU A 255 24.76 -1.10 -9.07
C GLU A 255 23.76 -1.20 -7.92
N GLY A 256 23.38 -2.39 -7.48
CA GLY A 256 22.45 -2.60 -6.38
C GLY A 256 21.32 -3.56 -6.75
N PRO A 257 20.17 -3.52 -6.06
CA PRO A 257 19.04 -4.37 -6.38
C PRO A 257 18.39 -3.98 -7.72
N VAL A 258 17.66 -4.93 -8.31
CA VAL A 258 16.74 -4.63 -9.42
C VAL A 258 15.64 -3.65 -9.00
N THR A 259 15.15 -2.84 -9.95
CA THR A 259 14.18 -1.78 -9.67
C THR A 259 12.91 -1.85 -10.52
N MET A 260 11.80 -1.37 -9.94
CA MET A 260 10.54 -1.19 -10.65
C MET A 260 9.81 0.07 -10.19
N VAL A 261 9.43 0.92 -11.13
CA VAL A 261 8.56 2.09 -10.94
C VAL A 261 7.21 1.83 -11.60
N VAL A 262 6.13 2.11 -10.88
CA VAL A 262 4.75 2.04 -11.39
C VAL A 262 4.10 3.39 -11.15
N GLU A 263 3.86 4.16 -12.22
CA GLU A 263 3.37 5.53 -12.13
C GLU A 263 2.19 5.79 -13.07
N ASP A 264 1.16 6.50 -12.60
CA ASP A 264 -0.08 6.73 -13.35
C ASP A 264 -0.70 5.43 -13.90
N CYS A 265 -0.53 4.30 -13.22
CA CYS A 265 -1.12 3.04 -13.64
C CYS A 265 -2.46 2.80 -12.96
N LYS A 266 -3.36 2.10 -13.66
CA LYS A 266 -4.60 1.57 -13.08
C LYS A 266 -4.59 0.05 -13.21
N ILE A 267 -4.54 -0.66 -12.11
CA ILE A 267 -4.65 -2.13 -12.09
C ILE A 267 -6.05 -2.45 -11.56
N ASN A 268 -6.90 -2.95 -12.45
CA ASN A 268 -8.33 -3.03 -12.21
C ASN A 268 -8.86 -4.44 -12.47
N HIS A 269 -9.80 -4.86 -11.63
CA HIS A 269 -10.62 -6.05 -11.85
C HIS A 269 -9.80 -7.34 -12.03
N VAL A 270 -8.67 -7.43 -11.33
CA VAL A 270 -7.76 -8.58 -11.45
C VAL A 270 -8.35 -9.81 -10.77
N ASN A 271 -8.33 -10.94 -11.49
CA ASN A 271 -8.67 -12.26 -10.97
C ASN A 271 -7.45 -12.88 -10.23
N GLY A 272 -7.12 -12.34 -9.05
CA GLY A 272 -5.93 -12.69 -8.28
C GLY A 272 -5.30 -11.49 -7.58
N ASN A 273 -4.00 -11.59 -7.27
CA ASN A 273 -3.23 -10.46 -6.74
C ASN A 273 -3.00 -9.43 -7.85
N ALA A 274 -3.35 -8.16 -7.58
CA ALA A 274 -3.12 -7.08 -8.53
C ALA A 274 -1.63 -6.71 -8.64
N ILE A 275 -0.94 -6.56 -7.52
CA ILE A 275 0.52 -6.41 -7.46
C ILE A 275 1.09 -7.52 -6.56
N GLY A 276 2.05 -8.29 -7.06
CA GLY A 276 2.67 -9.38 -6.32
C GLY A 276 4.19 -9.35 -6.34
N TYR A 277 4.84 -9.42 -5.18
CA TYR A 277 6.30 -9.60 -5.05
C TYR A 277 7.08 -8.56 -5.87
N LEU A 278 6.97 -7.29 -5.52
CA LEU A 278 7.77 -6.27 -6.19
C LEU A 278 9.28 -6.49 -5.92
N PRO A 279 10.16 -6.14 -6.87
CA PRO A 279 11.62 -6.11 -6.65
C PRO A 279 12.01 -5.38 -5.36
N ALA A 280 13.20 -5.67 -4.83
CA ALA A 280 13.65 -5.16 -3.54
C ALA A 280 13.55 -3.63 -3.43
N LYS A 281 13.89 -2.90 -4.50
CA LYS A 281 13.77 -1.44 -4.58
C LYS A 281 12.70 -1.07 -5.61
N SER A 282 11.47 -0.85 -5.15
CA SER A 282 10.34 -0.53 -6.02
C SER A 282 9.58 0.70 -5.56
N MET A 283 8.97 1.44 -6.49
CA MET A 283 8.09 2.57 -6.21
C MET A 283 6.76 2.40 -6.93
N VAL A 284 5.65 2.54 -6.21
CA VAL A 284 4.31 2.69 -6.77
C VAL A 284 3.83 4.08 -6.44
N TYR A 285 3.59 4.89 -7.46
CA TYR A 285 3.35 6.32 -7.35
C TYR A 285 2.11 6.74 -8.13
N ARG A 286 1.24 7.57 -7.54
CA ARG A 286 0.06 8.15 -8.22
C ARG A 286 -0.73 7.13 -9.06
N SER A 287 -0.95 5.96 -8.48
CA SER A 287 -1.55 4.80 -9.16
C SER A 287 -2.82 4.35 -8.47
N VAL A 288 -3.63 3.58 -9.18
CA VAL A 288 -4.92 3.06 -8.70
C VAL A 288 -4.90 1.54 -8.77
N ILE A 289 -5.19 0.88 -7.65
CA ILE A 289 -5.31 -0.58 -7.55
C ILE A 289 -6.70 -0.89 -7.02
N THR A 290 -7.54 -1.52 -7.84
CA THR A 290 -8.96 -1.63 -7.49
C THR A 290 -9.68 -2.85 -8.04
N ASN A 291 -10.77 -3.22 -7.37
CA ASN A 291 -11.71 -4.27 -7.77
C ASN A 291 -11.08 -5.67 -7.91
N GLY A 292 -9.95 -5.95 -7.23
CA GLY A 292 -9.33 -7.27 -7.26
C GLY A 292 -10.17 -8.33 -6.54
N TRP A 293 -10.41 -9.47 -7.20
CA TRP A 293 -11.16 -10.61 -6.66
C TRP A 293 -10.52 -11.95 -7.03
N TYR A 294 -10.78 -13.01 -6.26
CA TYR A 294 -10.38 -14.38 -6.60
C TYR A 294 -11.18 -15.36 -5.73
N GLU A 295 -12.07 -16.14 -6.33
CA GLU A 295 -12.89 -17.10 -5.58
C GLU A 295 -12.06 -18.26 -4.97
N PRO A 296 -11.15 -18.93 -5.71
CA PRO A 296 -10.52 -20.17 -5.25
C PRO A 296 -9.47 -19.99 -4.14
N GLY A 297 -9.00 -18.76 -3.89
CA GLY A 297 -7.88 -18.53 -2.98
C GLY A 297 -7.81 -17.09 -2.49
N HIS A 298 -6.81 -16.77 -1.69
CA HIS A 298 -6.61 -15.40 -1.20
C HIS A 298 -6.09 -14.49 -2.31
N ASN A 299 -6.51 -13.24 -2.28
CA ASN A 299 -6.05 -12.23 -3.21
C ASN A 299 -5.91 -10.87 -2.54
N GLN A 300 -5.07 -10.03 -3.12
CA GLN A 300 -4.69 -8.76 -2.53
C GLN A 300 -4.57 -7.69 -3.61
N GLY A 301 -4.80 -6.43 -3.22
CA GLY A 301 -4.36 -5.29 -4.04
C GLY A 301 -2.83 -5.31 -4.17
N TYR A 302 -2.13 -5.39 -3.04
CA TYR A 302 -0.70 -5.62 -2.98
C TYR A 302 -0.37 -6.81 -2.07
N TYR A 303 0.33 -7.80 -2.62
CA TYR A 303 0.89 -8.93 -1.88
C TYR A 303 2.42 -8.94 -1.96
N THR A 304 3.07 -9.17 -0.84
CA THR A 304 4.48 -9.58 -0.83
C THR A 304 4.78 -10.50 0.35
N SER A 305 5.81 -11.32 0.19
CA SER A 305 6.46 -12.06 1.28
C SER A 305 7.93 -12.18 0.92
N GLY A 306 8.84 -11.80 1.81
CA GLY A 306 10.26 -11.68 1.50
C GLY A 306 10.83 -10.32 1.93
N GLU A 307 12.04 -10.00 1.48
CA GLU A 307 12.77 -8.76 1.82
C GLU A 307 12.51 -7.59 0.84
N SER A 308 11.29 -7.50 0.29
CA SER A 308 10.92 -6.36 -0.57
C SER A 308 10.80 -5.07 0.25
N ARG A 309 11.30 -3.95 -0.28
CA ARG A 309 11.26 -2.61 0.35
C ARG A 309 10.59 -1.58 -0.55
N ALA A 310 9.38 -1.91 -1.01
CA ALA A 310 8.58 -1.02 -1.84
C ALA A 310 8.20 0.28 -1.11
N ILE A 311 8.29 1.38 -1.84
CA ILE A 311 7.73 2.70 -1.53
C ILE A 311 6.41 2.82 -2.26
N ILE A 312 5.33 3.14 -1.55
CA ILE A 312 3.99 3.31 -2.12
C ILE A 312 3.49 4.68 -1.70
N GLU A 313 3.33 5.57 -2.67
CA GLU A 313 3.05 6.99 -2.44
C GLU A 313 1.94 7.49 -3.36
N ASP A 314 1.08 8.38 -2.85
CA ASP A 314 -0.05 8.96 -3.57
C ASP A 314 -0.95 7.91 -4.25
N THR A 315 -1.04 6.71 -3.68
CA THR A 315 -1.63 5.54 -4.33
C THR A 315 -2.97 5.17 -3.69
N ILE A 316 -3.94 4.78 -4.52
CA ILE A 316 -5.30 4.45 -4.11
C ILE A 316 -5.49 2.94 -4.19
N PHE A 317 -5.85 2.33 -3.07
CA PHE A 317 -6.34 0.96 -2.97
C PHE A 317 -7.82 0.99 -2.61
N TYR A 318 -8.66 0.46 -3.51
CA TYR A 318 -10.10 0.46 -3.31
C TYR A 318 -10.72 -0.86 -3.73
N LYS A 319 -11.53 -1.47 -2.86
CA LYS A 319 -12.27 -2.69 -3.20
C LYS A 319 -11.42 -3.87 -3.69
N ASN A 320 -10.32 -4.19 -3.01
CA ASN A 320 -9.53 -5.39 -3.31
C ASN A 320 -9.72 -6.49 -2.27
N GLY A 321 -9.44 -7.73 -2.69
CA GLY A 321 -9.43 -8.90 -1.81
C GLY A 321 -10.74 -9.69 -1.79
N TYR A 322 -11.64 -9.48 -2.75
CA TYR A 322 -12.95 -10.13 -2.70
C TYR A 322 -12.94 -11.56 -3.20
N LYS A 323 -13.91 -12.35 -2.75
CA LYS A 323 -14.14 -13.72 -3.23
C LYS A 323 -15.10 -13.83 -4.39
N GLU A 324 -15.70 -12.71 -4.74
CA GLU A 324 -16.67 -12.58 -5.80
C GLU A 324 -16.38 -11.30 -6.54
N ASP A 325 -16.78 -11.26 -7.81
CA ASP A 325 -16.59 -10.11 -8.67
C ASP A 325 -17.34 -8.86 -8.14
N PRO A 326 -16.64 -7.77 -7.76
CA PRO A 326 -17.25 -6.53 -7.31
C PRO A 326 -18.07 -5.81 -8.39
N TYR A 327 -17.96 -6.22 -9.66
CA TYR A 327 -18.78 -5.71 -10.76
C TYR A 327 -20.09 -6.48 -10.91
N LEU A 328 -20.22 -7.66 -10.32
CA LEU A 328 -21.45 -8.46 -10.38
C LEU A 328 -22.25 -8.40 -9.08
N TYR A 329 -21.61 -8.07 -7.97
CA TYR A 329 -22.24 -8.06 -6.65
C TYR A 329 -21.97 -6.73 -5.94
N ALA A 330 -23.02 -6.09 -5.43
CA ALA A 330 -22.87 -4.82 -4.71
C ALA A 330 -22.18 -5.00 -3.35
N ASN A 331 -22.37 -6.18 -2.73
CA ASN A 331 -21.72 -6.62 -1.50
C ASN A 331 -21.02 -7.98 -1.69
N PRO A 332 -19.86 -7.99 -2.39
CA PRO A 332 -19.15 -9.22 -2.71
C PRO A 332 -18.60 -9.89 -1.44
N ARG A 333 -18.55 -11.23 -1.45
CA ARG A 333 -18.12 -12.05 -0.32
C ARG A 333 -16.68 -11.74 0.12
N ARG A 334 -16.46 -11.73 1.45
CA ARG A 334 -15.18 -11.41 2.10
C ARG A 334 -14.65 -12.59 2.91
N ASP A 335 -13.32 -12.72 3.02
CA ASP A 335 -12.66 -13.61 3.99
C ASP A 335 -11.72 -12.81 4.90
N VAL A 336 -11.05 -13.45 5.85
CA VAL A 336 -10.16 -12.78 6.82
C VAL A 336 -8.72 -12.56 6.32
N PHE A 337 -8.38 -13.03 5.12
CA PHE A 337 -6.99 -13.06 4.62
C PHE A 337 -6.77 -12.20 3.39
N SER A 338 -7.84 -11.80 2.71
CA SER A 338 -7.81 -11.06 1.45
C SER A 338 -8.09 -9.59 1.72
N ARG A 339 -7.22 -8.68 1.24
CA ARG A 339 -7.11 -7.29 1.73
C ARG A 339 -6.67 -6.34 0.61
N ASN A 340 -6.69 -5.05 0.91
CA ASN A 340 -6.02 -4.06 0.05
C ASN A 340 -4.50 -4.27 0.03
N ILE A 341 -3.88 -4.47 1.19
CA ILE A 341 -2.43 -4.63 1.32
C ILE A 341 -2.12 -5.73 2.34
N TYR A 342 -1.41 -6.76 1.89
CA TYR A 342 -1.02 -7.91 2.70
C TYR A 342 0.47 -8.21 2.56
N GLN A 343 1.14 -8.26 3.71
CA GLN A 343 2.53 -8.66 3.81
C GLN A 343 2.63 -9.98 4.57
N GLY A 344 2.94 -11.06 3.86
CA GLY A 344 3.15 -12.40 4.41
C GLY A 344 4.56 -12.58 4.98
N GLY A 345 4.71 -13.52 5.92
CA GLY A 345 5.99 -13.83 6.54
C GLY A 345 6.41 -12.81 7.61
N GLY A 346 7.49 -13.13 8.35
CA GLY A 346 8.06 -12.30 9.41
C GLY A 346 9.31 -11.52 8.98
N GLN A 347 9.51 -11.28 7.68
CA GLN A 347 10.73 -10.68 7.14
C GLN A 347 10.86 -9.17 7.42
N GLN A 348 12.08 -8.64 7.33
CA GLN A 348 12.38 -7.21 7.47
C GLN A 348 12.08 -6.46 6.16
N MET A 349 10.82 -6.08 5.97
CA MET A 349 10.40 -5.47 4.72
C MET A 349 10.64 -3.96 4.64
N GLY A 350 10.50 -3.22 5.74
CA GLY A 350 10.81 -1.78 5.71
C GLY A 350 9.97 -0.95 4.72
N HIS A 351 8.76 -1.41 4.36
CA HIS A 351 7.91 -0.75 3.38
C HIS A 351 7.53 0.66 3.80
N VAL A 352 7.44 1.56 2.83
CA VAL A 352 7.03 2.95 3.06
C VAL A 352 5.68 3.20 2.40
N TYR A 353 4.74 3.73 3.17
CA TYR A 353 3.43 4.15 2.72
C TYR A 353 3.23 5.63 3.05
N ARG A 354 3.07 6.46 2.01
CA ARG A 354 2.86 7.90 2.18
C ARG A 354 1.65 8.35 1.39
N ASN A 355 0.79 9.15 2.01
CA ASN A 355 -0.36 9.74 1.31
C ASN A 355 -1.22 8.69 0.55
N ILE A 356 -1.30 7.46 1.07
CA ILE A 356 -2.10 6.41 0.45
C ILE A 356 -3.55 6.50 0.91
N ILE A 357 -4.46 6.08 0.03
CA ILE A 357 -5.84 5.79 0.41
C ILE A 357 -6.00 4.27 0.41
N SER A 358 -6.41 3.70 1.54
CA SER A 358 -6.81 2.29 1.62
C SER A 358 -8.26 2.24 2.10
N ALA A 359 -9.16 1.79 1.23
CA ALA A 359 -10.60 1.83 1.49
C ALA A 359 -11.31 0.56 1.01
N ASP A 360 -12.26 0.09 1.83
CA ASP A 360 -13.16 -1.01 1.51
C ASP A 360 -12.45 -2.28 1.00
N GLY A 361 -11.30 -2.65 1.59
CA GLY A 361 -10.70 -3.96 1.36
C GLY A 361 -11.59 -5.08 1.88
N ALA A 362 -11.40 -6.33 1.46
CA ALA A 362 -12.24 -7.42 1.99
C ALA A 362 -12.01 -7.67 3.49
N SER A 363 -10.75 -7.69 3.95
CA SER A 363 -10.40 -7.97 5.35
C SER A 363 -9.67 -6.83 6.09
N GLY A 364 -9.79 -5.59 5.63
CA GLY A 364 -9.16 -4.43 6.26
C GLY A 364 -7.97 -3.86 5.48
N GLY A 365 -7.29 -2.93 6.14
CA GLY A 365 -6.22 -2.10 5.62
C GLY A 365 -4.82 -2.73 5.73
N PRO A 366 -3.77 -1.89 5.69
CA PRO A 366 -2.39 -2.36 5.62
C PRO A 366 -1.99 -3.32 6.75
N GLN A 367 -1.43 -4.45 6.35
CA GLN A 367 -0.68 -5.35 7.23
C GLN A 367 0.80 -5.02 7.13
N MET A 368 1.33 -4.28 8.09
CA MET A 368 2.72 -3.85 8.11
C MET A 368 3.60 -4.85 8.88
N ARG A 369 4.72 -5.21 8.28
CA ARG A 369 5.81 -5.98 8.89
C ARG A 369 6.91 -5.06 9.39
N TYR A 370 7.91 -5.68 10.00
CA TYR A 370 9.03 -5.00 10.63
C TYR A 370 9.65 -3.92 9.72
N GLY A 371 9.89 -2.75 10.32
CA GLY A 371 10.49 -1.58 9.67
C GLY A 371 9.50 -0.72 8.88
N GLY A 372 8.21 -1.06 8.85
CA GLY A 372 7.23 -0.35 8.03
C GLY A 372 7.01 1.10 8.50
N LEU A 373 6.93 2.02 7.54
CA LEU A 373 6.51 3.42 7.74
C LEU A 373 5.15 3.64 7.08
N LEU A 374 4.20 4.21 7.81
CA LEU A 374 2.91 4.69 7.29
C LEU A 374 2.67 6.11 7.78
N GLU A 375 2.55 7.05 6.86
CA GLU A 375 2.31 8.44 7.22
C GLU A 375 1.40 9.19 6.26
N LYS A 376 0.77 10.25 6.79
CA LYS A 376 -0.05 11.20 6.03
C LYS A 376 -1.17 10.52 5.23
N SER A 377 -1.60 9.32 5.64
CA SER A 377 -2.46 8.44 4.85
C SER A 377 -3.89 8.38 5.40
N LEU A 378 -4.83 8.01 4.52
CA LEU A 378 -6.24 7.86 4.82
C LEU A 378 -6.63 6.38 4.78
N ILE A 379 -7.07 5.86 5.91
CA ILE A 379 -7.47 4.46 6.06
C ILE A 379 -8.96 4.39 6.37
N ILE A 380 -9.75 3.81 5.47
CA ILE A 380 -11.20 3.63 5.62
C ILE A 380 -11.48 2.14 5.68
N GLU A 381 -11.03 1.56 6.79
CA GLU A 381 -10.94 0.12 6.99
C GLU A 381 -11.31 -0.20 8.43
N GLY A 382 -11.81 -1.40 8.63
CA GLY A 382 -12.18 -1.93 9.93
C GLY A 382 -10.99 -2.39 10.74
N THR A 383 -9.85 -2.67 10.13
CA THR A 383 -8.61 -2.87 10.90
C THR A 383 -7.39 -2.72 10.01
N PHE A 384 -6.33 -2.15 10.56
CA PHE A 384 -4.99 -2.29 10.02
C PHE A 384 -4.00 -2.47 11.18
N TYR A 385 -2.82 -3.04 10.92
CA TYR A 385 -1.91 -3.35 12.02
C TYR A 385 -0.45 -3.45 11.58
N ALA A 386 0.43 -3.24 12.55
CA ALA A 386 1.83 -3.62 12.49
C ALA A 386 2.06 -4.88 13.34
N ALA A 387 2.77 -5.86 12.80
CA ALA A 387 3.04 -7.11 13.50
C ALA A 387 4.40 -7.70 13.12
N THR A 388 5.19 -8.08 14.12
CA THR A 388 6.40 -8.88 13.94
C THR A 388 6.12 -10.38 13.84
N ASN A 389 4.98 -10.86 14.33
CA ASN A 389 4.57 -12.27 14.23
C ASN A 389 3.94 -12.57 12.86
N SER A 390 4.29 -13.69 12.24
CA SER A 390 3.62 -14.25 11.06
C SER A 390 3.31 -15.73 11.26
N ASN A 391 2.37 -16.23 10.47
CA ASN A 391 2.03 -17.65 10.34
C ASN A 391 3.14 -18.54 9.73
N HIS A 392 4.40 -18.07 9.65
CA HIS A 392 5.52 -18.80 9.05
C HIS A 392 6.69 -18.87 10.02
N ASP A 393 7.51 -19.91 9.85
CA ASP A 393 8.67 -20.22 10.69
C ASP A 393 9.76 -19.13 10.65
N ALA A 394 10.75 -19.31 11.52
CA ALA A 394 11.53 -18.30 12.19
C ALA A 394 11.91 -17.01 11.44
N THR A 395 11.76 -15.87 12.12
CA THR A 395 12.43 -14.60 11.78
C THR A 395 13.92 -14.72 12.07
N THR A 396 14.67 -15.34 11.16
CA THR A 396 16.12 -15.58 11.27
C THR A 396 16.90 -14.30 11.57
N TRP A 397 16.46 -13.16 11.06
CA TRP A 397 17.03 -11.85 11.36
C TRP A 397 16.92 -11.49 12.85
N MET A 398 15.82 -11.80 13.51
CA MET A 398 15.63 -11.51 14.93
C MET A 398 16.49 -12.43 15.79
N GLU A 399 16.73 -13.66 15.33
CA GLU A 399 17.66 -14.60 15.98
C GLU A 399 19.12 -14.16 15.83
N ARG A 400 19.49 -13.63 14.65
CA ARG A 400 20.82 -13.13 14.31
C ARG A 400 21.13 -11.82 15.03
N ASP A 401 20.24 -10.84 14.90
CA ASP A 401 20.48 -9.45 15.28
C ASP A 401 19.82 -9.08 16.62
N GLY A 402 18.84 -9.85 17.06
CA GLY A 402 18.00 -9.48 18.19
C GLY A 402 16.92 -8.46 17.81
N GLN A 403 16.36 -7.81 18.83
CA GLN A 403 15.39 -6.71 18.66
C GLN A 403 16.14 -5.37 18.58
N ILE A 404 16.76 -5.10 17.43
CA ILE A 404 17.48 -3.85 17.12
C ILE A 404 16.73 -3.10 16.03
N GLY A 405 16.53 -1.79 16.19
CA GLY A 405 15.80 -0.94 15.23
C GLY A 405 14.35 -0.65 15.67
N GLN A 406 13.44 -0.53 14.71
CA GLN A 406 12.04 -0.16 14.96
C GLN A 406 11.10 -1.05 14.17
N SER A 407 10.05 -1.55 14.83
CA SER A 407 9.07 -2.44 14.21
C SER A 407 8.10 -1.70 13.30
N ALA A 408 7.68 -0.49 13.67
CA ALA A 408 6.86 0.37 12.82
C ALA A 408 6.96 1.85 13.20
N VAL A 409 6.78 2.71 12.21
CA VAL A 409 6.52 4.14 12.39
C VAL A 409 5.17 4.46 11.75
N VAL A 410 4.21 4.93 12.53
CA VAL A 410 2.85 5.23 12.08
C VAL A 410 2.50 6.64 12.56
N ARG A 411 2.50 7.62 11.65
CA ARG A 411 2.32 9.03 12.03
C ARG A 411 1.40 9.84 11.17
N ASP A 412 0.67 10.76 11.80
CA ASP A 412 -0.13 11.77 11.11
C ASP A 412 -1.17 11.20 10.11
N ASN A 413 -1.63 9.98 10.37
CA ASN A 413 -2.67 9.34 9.56
C ASN A 413 -4.06 9.66 10.09
N VAL A 414 -5.07 9.50 9.24
CA VAL A 414 -6.47 9.42 9.65
C VAL A 414 -7.01 8.04 9.33
N GLN A 415 -7.57 7.38 10.34
CA GLN A 415 -8.44 6.23 10.16
C GLN A 415 -9.90 6.63 10.41
N LEU A 416 -10.76 6.37 9.43
CA LEU A 416 -12.21 6.33 9.62
C LEU A 416 -12.59 4.86 9.77
N ILE A 417 -12.99 4.46 10.98
CA ILE A 417 -13.31 3.05 11.27
C ILE A 417 -14.51 2.63 10.41
N TYR A 418 -14.27 1.62 9.58
CA TYR A 418 -15.27 1.01 8.71
C TYR A 418 -15.67 -0.36 9.26
N GLN A 419 -16.95 -0.73 9.20
CA GLN A 419 -17.39 -2.06 9.57
C GLN A 419 -18.32 -2.57 8.48
N ASN A 420 -18.13 -3.83 8.07
CA ASN A 420 -19.04 -4.44 7.12
C ASN A 420 -20.35 -4.79 7.83
N GLY A 421 -21.45 -4.14 7.44
CA GLY A 421 -22.77 -4.33 8.03
C GLY A 421 -23.39 -5.67 7.64
N GLN A 422 -23.64 -6.55 8.63
CA GLN A 422 -24.25 -7.88 8.43
C GLN A 422 -25.75 -7.84 8.13
N LYS A 423 -26.50 -6.83 8.61
CA LYS A 423 -27.98 -6.84 8.54
C LYS A 423 -28.54 -6.79 7.12
N TYR A 424 -27.77 -6.23 6.17
CA TYR A 424 -28.16 -6.09 4.77
C TYR A 424 -27.49 -7.12 3.86
N ASN A 425 -26.85 -8.15 4.45
CA ASN A 425 -26.46 -9.35 3.73
C ASN A 425 -27.17 -10.61 4.27
N PRO A 426 -28.51 -10.65 4.31
CA PRO A 426 -29.24 -11.83 4.76
C PRO A 426 -29.04 -13.04 3.80
N GLU A 427 -28.53 -12.81 2.60
CA GLU A 427 -28.43 -13.82 1.55
C GLU A 427 -27.08 -14.54 1.46
N LYS A 428 -25.99 -14.00 2.03
CA LYS A 428 -24.65 -14.63 1.94
C LYS A 428 -23.99 -14.81 3.32
N PRO A 429 -24.40 -15.81 4.12
CA PRO A 429 -23.77 -16.16 5.42
C PRO A 429 -22.31 -16.64 5.31
N THR A 430 -21.75 -16.66 4.10
CA THR A 430 -20.41 -17.17 3.79
C THR A 430 -19.30 -16.13 3.96
N SER A 431 -19.62 -14.85 4.17
CA SER A 431 -18.59 -13.85 4.50
C SER A 431 -18.07 -14.05 5.92
N ASP A 432 -16.76 -13.99 6.09
CA ASP A 432 -16.15 -14.08 7.42
C ASP A 432 -16.43 -12.80 8.23
N LEU A 433 -17.11 -12.94 9.37
CA LEU A 433 -17.44 -11.83 10.27
C LEU A 433 -16.23 -11.06 10.78
N ARG A 434 -15.04 -11.67 10.71
CA ARG A 434 -13.78 -11.09 11.17
C ARG A 434 -13.12 -10.22 10.10
N SER A 435 -13.65 -10.17 8.88
CA SER A 435 -12.97 -9.50 7.77
C SER A 435 -12.89 -7.98 8.00
N GLN A 436 -13.99 -7.34 8.41
CA GLN A 436 -14.03 -5.89 8.69
C GLN A 436 -14.59 -5.64 10.08
N PRO A 437 -13.80 -5.87 11.13
CA PRO A 437 -14.36 -6.03 12.46
C PRO A 437 -14.47 -4.72 13.25
N GLY A 438 -14.04 -3.57 12.71
CA GLY A 438 -14.13 -2.24 13.34
C GLY A 438 -13.06 -1.92 14.41
N TRP A 439 -11.99 -2.70 14.46
CA TRP A 439 -10.93 -2.75 15.46
C TRP A 439 -9.86 -1.64 15.45
N GLY A 440 -10.00 -0.59 14.63
CA GLY A 440 -8.99 0.48 14.61
C GLY A 440 -7.60 0.00 14.20
N PHE A 441 -6.56 0.48 14.89
CA PHE A 441 -5.16 0.09 14.67
C PHE A 441 -4.66 -0.93 15.71
N GLY A 442 -3.89 -1.92 15.26
CA GLY A 442 -3.23 -2.90 16.14
C GLY A 442 -1.71 -2.87 16.07
N LEU A 443 -1.05 -2.99 17.23
CA LEU A 443 0.38 -3.28 17.35
C LEU A 443 0.54 -4.66 17.99
N GLN A 444 1.17 -5.61 17.28
CA GLN A 444 1.12 -7.03 17.63
C GLN A 444 2.50 -7.71 17.66
N GLY A 445 2.56 -8.87 18.30
CA GLY A 445 3.76 -9.71 18.35
C GLY A 445 4.82 -9.20 19.32
N ALA A 446 6.07 -9.57 19.08
CA ALA A 446 7.24 -9.06 19.78
C ALA A 446 7.70 -7.71 19.19
N SER A 447 6.77 -6.77 18.99
CA SER A 447 7.07 -5.45 18.41
C SER A 447 7.96 -4.61 19.33
N PHE A 448 8.90 -3.86 18.76
CA PHE A 448 9.83 -3.04 19.52
C PHE A 448 10.20 -1.74 18.84
N GLY A 449 10.53 -0.71 19.64
CA GLY A 449 10.98 0.58 19.13
C GLY A 449 9.93 1.34 18.31
N SER A 450 8.67 0.90 18.29
CA SER A 450 7.66 1.47 17.40
C SER A 450 7.26 2.87 17.83
N GLU A 451 6.97 3.74 16.86
CA GLU A 451 6.46 5.08 17.08
C GLU A 451 5.07 5.22 16.46
N ILE A 452 4.06 5.46 17.29
CA ILE A 452 2.67 5.68 16.86
C ILE A 452 2.26 7.09 17.30
N LYS A 453 2.28 8.05 16.39
CA LYS A 453 2.22 9.47 16.75
C LYS A 453 1.28 10.34 15.92
N GLY A 454 0.53 11.24 16.55
CA GLY A 454 -0.21 12.29 15.82
C GLY A 454 -1.35 11.76 14.93
N ASN A 455 -1.76 10.50 15.11
CA ASN A 455 -2.81 9.87 14.31
C ASN A 455 -4.20 10.23 14.86
N ILE A 456 -5.20 10.24 13.99
CA ILE A 456 -6.62 10.36 14.35
C ILE A 456 -7.31 9.06 13.96
N ILE A 457 -7.87 8.35 14.94
CA ILE A 457 -8.70 7.16 14.72
C ILE A 457 -10.12 7.50 15.16
N SER A 458 -11.03 7.62 14.20
CA SER A 458 -12.39 8.12 14.41
C SER A 458 -13.44 7.08 14.04
N SER A 459 -14.39 6.86 14.94
CA SER A 459 -15.62 6.09 14.68
C SER A 459 -16.81 6.99 14.32
N ALA A 460 -16.60 8.27 14.01
CA ALA A 460 -17.70 9.16 13.61
C ALA A 460 -18.46 8.62 12.39
N MET A 461 -17.73 8.17 11.35
CA MET A 461 -18.30 7.52 10.16
C MET A 461 -19.13 6.28 10.54
N LEU A 462 -18.59 5.42 11.41
CA LEU A 462 -19.30 4.23 11.90
C LEU A 462 -20.62 4.59 12.60
N HIS A 463 -20.60 5.62 13.46
CA HIS A 463 -21.77 5.99 14.25
C HIS A 463 -22.82 6.80 13.50
N ASP A 464 -22.41 7.71 12.62
CA ASP A 464 -23.31 8.66 11.99
C ASP A 464 -23.89 8.12 10.68
N GLU A 465 -23.20 7.19 10.02
CA GLU A 465 -23.54 6.77 8.65
C GLU A 465 -23.79 5.26 8.54
N LEU A 466 -23.22 4.44 9.42
CA LEU A 466 -23.32 2.97 9.33
C LEU A 466 -24.23 2.33 10.40
N THR A 467 -24.75 3.09 11.38
CA THR A 467 -25.58 2.55 12.48
C THR A 467 -26.96 2.08 12.04
N ASP A 468 -27.62 2.82 11.14
CA ASP A 468 -28.92 2.42 10.55
C ASP A 468 -28.79 1.22 9.61
N ILE A 469 -27.56 0.91 9.19
CA ILE A 469 -27.20 -0.26 8.37
C ILE A 469 -27.08 -1.53 9.24
N GLY A 470 -27.75 -1.51 10.39
CA GLY A 470 -28.05 -2.70 11.17
C GLY A 470 -26.99 -3.13 12.13
N TYR A 471 -26.15 -2.18 12.50
CA TYR A 471 -25.57 -2.25 13.80
C TYR A 471 -26.72 -2.21 14.81
N ALA A 472 -26.81 -3.23 15.65
CA ALA A 472 -27.48 -3.05 16.93
C ALA A 472 -26.61 -2.07 17.72
N GLY A 473 -26.64 -0.78 17.35
CA GLY A 473 -26.18 0.30 18.21
C GLY A 473 -26.73 -0.02 19.59
N PRO A 474 -25.88 0.01 20.62
CA PRO A 474 -26.00 -0.81 21.82
C PRO A 474 -27.46 -0.91 22.21
N SER A 475 -28.12 -2.02 21.83
CA SER A 475 -29.41 -2.32 22.43
C SER A 475 -29.10 -2.27 23.92
N LYS A 476 -29.91 -1.55 24.69
CA LYS A 476 -29.62 -1.25 26.10
C LYS A 476 -29.16 -2.48 26.92
N ASP A 477 -29.43 -3.68 26.42
CA ASP A 477 -29.18 -4.98 27.03
C ASP A 477 -28.12 -5.89 26.35
N LYS A 478 -27.48 -5.52 25.22
CA LYS A 478 -26.44 -6.37 24.56
C LYS A 478 -25.20 -5.58 24.10
N TYR A 479 -24.28 -5.37 25.03
CA TYR A 479 -23.00 -4.66 24.88
C TYR A 479 -21.88 -5.46 24.13
N TYR A 480 -22.22 -6.43 23.30
CA TYR A 480 -21.27 -7.41 22.75
C TYR A 480 -21.05 -7.38 21.23
N SER A 481 -21.46 -6.32 20.52
CA SER A 481 -20.98 -6.19 19.14
C SER A 481 -19.46 -6.01 19.16
N TYR A 482 -18.78 -6.93 18.47
CA TYR A 482 -17.34 -6.94 18.32
C TYR A 482 -16.92 -5.64 17.62
N GLY A 483 -16.08 -4.86 18.29
CA GLY A 483 -15.06 -4.06 17.61
C GLY A 483 -15.33 -2.59 17.31
N ASP A 484 -15.26 -1.73 18.33
CA ASP A 484 -14.98 -0.29 18.12
C ASP A 484 -13.81 0.17 19.01
N TYR A 485 -12.73 -0.61 19.10
CA TYR A 485 -11.55 -0.14 19.83
C TYR A 485 -10.62 0.61 18.88
N ALA A 486 -10.02 1.69 19.39
CA ALA A 486 -9.20 2.58 18.58
C ALA A 486 -7.78 2.05 18.41
N PHE A 487 -7.17 1.63 19.52
CA PHE A 487 -5.82 1.09 19.56
C PHE A 487 -5.80 -0.25 20.29
N ARG A 488 -5.19 -1.25 19.67
CA ARG A 488 -5.04 -2.61 20.22
C ARG A 488 -3.58 -2.96 20.41
N LEU A 489 -3.21 -3.28 21.65
CA LEU A 489 -1.91 -3.82 22.02
C LEU A 489 -2.01 -5.34 22.17
N VAL A 490 -1.30 -6.08 21.31
CA VAL A 490 -1.33 -7.55 21.25
C VAL A 490 0.07 -8.11 21.45
N PRO A 491 0.62 -8.07 22.67
CA PRO A 491 1.91 -8.68 22.93
C PRO A 491 1.79 -10.19 22.77
N GLU A 492 2.74 -10.77 22.02
CA GLU A 492 2.88 -12.21 21.88
C GLU A 492 4.36 -12.56 21.99
N ILE A 493 4.66 -13.62 22.72
CA ILE A 493 6.02 -14.13 22.83
C ILE A 493 6.38 -14.80 21.52
N TYR A 494 7.40 -14.28 20.86
CA TYR A 494 8.00 -14.98 19.72
C TYR A 494 9.14 -15.85 20.24
N THR A 495 9.12 -17.14 19.89
CA THR A 495 10.13 -18.13 20.30
C THR A 495 10.84 -18.65 19.06
N SER A 496 12.17 -18.52 19.02
CA SER A 496 13.00 -19.05 17.93
C SER A 496 12.83 -20.57 17.79
N GLN A 497 12.80 -21.08 16.57
CA GLN A 497 12.69 -22.52 16.30
C GLN A 497 14.05 -23.20 16.04
N SER A 498 15.18 -22.59 16.38
CA SER A 498 16.50 -23.17 16.10
C SER A 498 16.66 -24.56 16.73
N GLU A 499 16.83 -25.60 15.91
CA GLU A 499 16.92 -27.01 16.35
C GLU A 499 18.15 -27.29 17.25
N ASP A 500 19.20 -26.47 17.14
CA ASP A 500 20.50 -26.70 17.78
C ASP A 500 20.85 -25.75 18.94
N ALA A 501 19.98 -24.79 19.29
CA ALA A 501 20.26 -23.80 20.34
C ALA A 501 19.07 -23.62 21.30
N VAL A 502 19.37 -23.17 22.52
CA VAL A 502 18.34 -22.79 23.51
C VAL A 502 17.41 -21.77 22.86
N ALA A 503 16.12 -22.08 22.78
CA ALA A 503 15.14 -21.23 22.15
C ALA A 503 15.18 -19.81 22.74
N LYS A 504 15.55 -18.84 21.91
CA LYS A 504 15.50 -17.41 22.22
C LYS A 504 14.04 -16.96 22.23
N GLN A 505 13.69 -16.20 23.25
CA GLN A 505 12.38 -15.56 23.36
C GLN A 505 12.51 -14.06 23.13
N PHE A 506 11.53 -13.51 22.43
CA PHE A 506 11.46 -12.10 22.08
C PHE A 506 10.11 -11.54 22.54
N PHE A 507 10.14 -10.30 23.02
CA PHE A 507 9.04 -9.70 23.77
C PHE A 507 8.73 -8.30 23.27
N MET A 508 7.49 -7.86 23.40
CA MET A 508 7.13 -6.50 23.02
C MET A 508 7.79 -5.49 23.96
N LYS A 509 8.55 -4.52 23.44
CA LYS A 509 9.24 -3.54 24.28
C LYS A 509 9.55 -2.19 23.64
N ASP A 510 9.78 -1.15 24.42
CA ASP A 510 10.30 0.14 23.93
C ASP A 510 9.40 0.80 22.84
N ASN A 511 8.08 0.63 22.92
CA ASN A 511 7.14 1.21 21.95
C ASN A 511 6.50 2.48 22.52
N THR A 512 6.38 3.53 21.71
CA THR A 512 5.76 4.81 22.11
C THR A 512 4.50 5.08 21.30
N ILE A 513 3.42 5.41 22.01
CA ILE A 513 2.11 5.77 21.47
C ILE A 513 1.76 7.14 22.05
N GLU A 514 1.93 8.19 21.26
CA GLU A 514 1.80 9.56 21.76
C GLU A 514 1.06 10.54 20.84
N ASP A 515 0.46 11.56 21.45
CA ASP A 515 -0.19 12.66 20.74
C ASP A 515 -1.28 12.21 19.74
N ASN A 516 -1.90 11.04 19.96
CA ASN A 516 -2.98 10.54 19.09
C ASN A 516 -4.36 10.98 19.60
N ILE A 517 -5.32 11.05 18.68
CA ILE A 517 -6.73 11.31 18.97
C ILE A 517 -7.55 10.07 18.63
N PHE A 518 -8.26 9.56 19.63
CA PHE A 518 -9.18 8.43 19.50
C PHE A 518 -10.60 8.95 19.71
N TYR A 519 -11.37 9.08 18.64
CA TYR A 519 -12.64 9.82 18.65
C TYR A 519 -13.85 8.92 18.43
N ARG A 520 -14.80 9.05 19.37
CA ARG A 520 -16.08 8.32 19.38
C ARG A 520 -15.95 6.80 19.40
N THR A 521 -14.86 6.25 19.93
CA THR A 521 -14.64 4.80 19.95
C THR A 521 -15.29 4.13 21.17
N ARG A 522 -15.50 2.83 21.14
CA ARG A 522 -15.88 2.07 22.34
C ARG A 522 -14.76 2.08 23.36
N THR A 523 -13.53 1.84 22.92
CA THR A 523 -12.36 1.83 23.79
C THR A 523 -11.18 2.56 23.16
N THR A 524 -10.45 3.34 23.95
CA THR A 524 -9.19 3.94 23.46
C THR A 524 -8.08 2.91 23.38
N LEU A 525 -7.73 2.27 24.50
CA LEU A 525 -6.68 1.25 24.57
C LEU A 525 -7.27 -0.11 24.94
N LEU A 526 -7.10 -1.10 24.06
CA LEU A 526 -7.37 -2.51 24.33
C LEU A 526 -6.06 -3.28 24.45
N HIS A 527 -5.83 -3.92 25.59
CA HIS A 527 -4.78 -4.94 25.71
C HIS A 527 -5.38 -6.33 25.54
N SER A 528 -4.85 -7.09 24.58
CA SER A 528 -5.22 -8.50 24.36
C SER A 528 -3.99 -9.29 23.96
N GLY A 529 -3.36 -10.03 24.88
CA GLY A 529 -2.12 -10.75 24.58
C GLY A 529 -1.48 -11.30 25.84
N ASP A 530 -0.29 -11.85 25.68
CA ASP A 530 0.55 -12.31 26.78
C ASP A 530 1.53 -11.20 27.17
N ALA A 531 1.35 -10.61 28.36
CA ALA A 531 2.17 -9.49 28.82
C ALA A 531 3.52 -9.93 29.41
N LYS A 532 3.85 -11.23 29.34
CA LYS A 532 5.10 -11.76 29.87
C LYS A 532 6.31 -11.01 29.30
N ASN A 533 7.11 -10.43 30.20
CA ASN A 533 8.31 -9.65 29.88
C ASN A 533 8.08 -8.51 28.89
N VAL A 534 6.84 -8.01 28.76
CA VAL A 534 6.59 -6.73 28.11
C VAL A 534 7.30 -5.64 28.90
N SER A 535 7.95 -4.69 28.23
CA SER A 535 8.66 -3.61 28.95
C SER A 535 8.65 -2.28 28.21
N ASN A 536 8.63 -1.18 28.95
CA ASN A 536 8.80 0.17 28.42
C ASN A 536 7.84 0.50 27.26
N ILE A 537 6.56 0.12 27.38
CA ILE A 537 5.51 0.57 26.47
C ILE A 537 4.94 1.87 27.00
N VAL A 538 5.06 2.97 26.27
CA VAL A 538 4.64 4.30 26.72
C VAL A 538 3.42 4.75 25.93
N PHE A 539 2.28 4.92 26.61
CA PHE A 539 1.05 5.46 26.07
C PHE A 539 0.75 6.82 26.72
N ARG A 540 1.08 7.93 26.04
CA ARG A 540 1.06 9.25 26.67
C ARG A 540 0.52 10.38 25.80
N ASN A 541 0.06 11.45 26.44
CA ASN A 541 -0.43 12.67 25.76
C ASN A 541 -1.55 12.43 24.73
N ASN A 542 -2.22 11.28 24.78
CA ASN A 542 -3.30 10.97 23.87
C ASN A 542 -4.62 11.56 24.38
N VAL A 543 -5.55 11.82 23.44
CA VAL A 543 -6.91 12.22 23.74
C VAL A 543 -7.87 11.10 23.35
N GLY A 544 -8.63 10.57 24.30
CA GLY A 544 -9.64 9.54 24.06
C GLY A 544 -11.04 10.04 24.37
N VAL A 545 -11.93 10.05 23.38
CA VAL A 545 -13.37 10.26 23.56
C VAL A 545 -14.09 8.93 23.31
N ASN A 546 -14.44 8.24 24.38
CA ASN A 546 -14.82 6.83 24.30
C ASN A 546 -15.92 6.41 25.30
N TYR A 547 -16.46 5.21 25.11
CA TYR A 547 -17.35 4.61 26.11
C TYR A 547 -16.57 4.10 27.33
N ASP A 548 -15.48 3.35 27.13
CA ASP A 548 -14.54 2.87 28.14
C ASP A 548 -13.13 3.38 27.81
N SER A 549 -12.39 3.93 28.78
CA SER A 549 -11.05 4.47 28.52
C SER A 549 -10.05 3.37 28.18
N ILE A 550 -9.99 2.34 29.02
CA ILE A 550 -9.03 1.26 28.94
C ILE A 550 -9.77 -0.05 29.19
N ALA A 551 -9.84 -0.86 28.15
CA ALA A 551 -10.27 -2.24 28.28
C ALA A 551 -9.03 -3.12 28.41
N LEU A 552 -8.92 -3.76 29.57
CA LEU A 552 -8.16 -5.00 29.61
C LEU A 552 -9.11 -6.08 29.14
N ASP A 553 -8.67 -6.93 28.21
CA ASP A 553 -9.28 -8.23 27.99
C ASP A 553 -9.02 -9.12 29.22
N GLN A 554 -9.60 -8.72 30.35
CA GLN A 554 -9.44 -9.32 31.66
C GLN A 554 -10.33 -10.57 31.70
N VAL A 555 -9.69 -11.74 31.82
CA VAL A 555 -10.19 -12.88 32.63
C VAL A 555 -11.29 -13.77 32.02
N ALA A 556 -11.98 -13.40 30.93
CA ALA A 556 -13.09 -14.23 30.41
C ALA A 556 -12.72 -15.23 29.31
N ILE A 557 -11.58 -15.08 28.63
CA ILE A 557 -11.26 -15.92 27.46
C ILE A 557 -10.12 -16.92 27.71
N SER A 558 -9.17 -16.64 28.61
CA SER A 558 -8.07 -17.60 28.88
C SER A 558 -8.55 -18.93 29.47
N LYS A 559 -9.65 -18.94 30.25
CA LYS A 559 -10.27 -20.19 30.71
C LYS A 559 -11.03 -20.98 29.64
N TYR A 560 -11.37 -20.36 28.51
CA TYR A 560 -12.23 -20.97 27.49
C TYR A 560 -11.56 -21.17 26.12
N ILE A 561 -10.48 -20.45 25.79
CA ILE A 561 -9.83 -20.57 24.48
C ILE A 561 -8.60 -21.48 24.51
N ASN A 562 -7.80 -21.48 25.58
CA ASN A 562 -6.78 -22.51 25.75
C ASN A 562 -6.21 -22.52 27.19
N PRO A 563 -6.61 -23.45 28.08
CA PRO A 563 -6.01 -23.57 29.41
C PRO A 563 -4.50 -23.90 29.35
N ASP A 564 -4.00 -24.39 28.22
CA ASP A 564 -2.59 -24.77 28.05
C ASP A 564 -1.67 -23.56 27.81
N TYR A 565 -2.22 -22.36 27.59
CA TYR A 565 -1.46 -21.12 27.38
C TYR A 565 -1.94 -20.01 28.33
N PRO A 566 -1.54 -20.06 29.62
CA PRO A 566 -1.80 -18.95 30.53
C PRO A 566 -1.14 -17.67 30.00
N ARG A 567 -1.89 -16.58 29.96
CA ARG A 567 -1.40 -15.25 29.56
C ARG A 567 -1.11 -14.43 30.81
N ASP A 568 0.09 -13.86 30.89
CA ASP A 568 0.44 -12.97 31.99
C ASP A 568 -0.30 -11.62 31.82
N PRO A 569 -0.92 -11.08 32.89
CA PRO A 569 -1.53 -9.76 32.84
C PRO A 569 -0.46 -8.66 32.94
N ILE A 570 -0.79 -7.43 32.50
CA ILE A 570 0.02 -6.25 32.83
C ILE A 570 -0.17 -5.94 34.32
N THR A 571 0.94 -5.86 35.06
CA THR A 571 0.99 -5.65 36.50
C THR A 571 1.74 -4.39 36.94
N SER A 572 2.60 -3.80 36.08
CA SER A 572 3.47 -2.70 36.51
C SER A 572 3.65 -1.58 35.47
N THR A 573 4.14 -0.41 35.92
CA THR A 573 4.53 0.69 35.01
C THR A 573 5.79 0.44 34.21
N ASP A 574 6.61 -0.52 34.65
CA ASP A 574 7.84 -0.88 33.94
C ASP A 574 7.51 -1.71 32.68
N GLU A 575 6.34 -2.35 32.67
CA GLU A 575 5.78 -3.06 31.52
C GLU A 575 5.12 -2.07 30.55
N VAL A 576 4.08 -1.38 31.02
CA VAL A 576 3.31 -0.40 30.27
C VAL A 576 3.11 0.83 31.14
N SER A 577 3.33 2.04 30.63
CA SER A 577 2.93 3.29 31.30
C SER A 577 1.83 3.98 30.49
N VAL A 578 0.69 4.23 31.13
CA VAL A 578 -0.41 5.03 30.57
C VAL A 578 -0.49 6.33 31.35
N GLU A 579 0.04 7.42 30.77
CA GLU A 579 0.24 8.68 31.50
C GLU A 579 -0.03 9.96 30.71
N HIS A 580 -0.45 11.02 31.40
CA HIS A 580 -0.69 12.34 30.81
C HIS A 580 -1.71 12.35 29.65
N ASN A 581 -2.58 11.34 29.59
CA ASN A 581 -3.67 11.27 28.63
C ASN A 581 -4.90 12.01 29.16
N ARG A 582 -5.76 12.46 28.24
CA ARG A 582 -7.06 13.06 28.55
C ARG A 582 -8.17 12.14 28.05
N PHE A 583 -8.96 11.61 28.97
CA PHE A 583 -10.05 10.69 28.67
C PHE A 583 -11.41 11.34 28.96
N TYR A 584 -12.23 11.47 27.92
CA TYR A 584 -13.62 11.88 28.00
C TYR A 584 -14.47 10.62 27.84
N THR A 585 -14.96 10.11 28.97
CA THR A 585 -15.53 8.76 29.02
C THR A 585 -16.80 8.67 29.82
N ARG A 586 -17.64 7.69 29.48
CA ARG A 586 -18.83 7.37 30.25
C ARG A 586 -18.51 6.53 31.49
N MET A 587 -17.51 5.65 31.38
CA MET A 587 -17.25 4.64 32.40
C MET A 587 -16.36 5.16 33.53
N LYS A 588 -16.48 4.52 34.69
CA LYS A 588 -15.57 4.78 35.81
C LYS A 588 -14.18 4.27 35.45
N ASP A 589 -13.21 5.17 35.47
CA ASP A 589 -11.81 4.82 35.29
C ASP A 589 -11.37 3.66 36.19
N ARG A 590 -10.68 2.70 35.58
CA ARG A 590 -10.16 1.53 36.28
C ARG A 590 -8.89 1.96 37.00
N LYS A 591 -8.84 1.73 38.32
CA LYS A 591 -7.61 1.93 39.09
C LYS A 591 -6.64 0.79 38.78
N LEU A 592 -5.87 0.96 37.70
CA LEU A 592 -4.84 0.01 37.27
C LEU A 592 -3.46 0.52 37.69
N PRO A 593 -2.54 -0.35 38.13
CA PRO A 593 -1.24 0.07 38.68
C PRO A 593 -0.35 0.82 37.66
N PHE A 594 -0.61 0.60 36.37
CA PHE A 594 0.11 1.20 35.25
C PHE A 594 -0.52 2.50 34.69
N VAL A 595 -1.62 2.96 35.27
CA VAL A 595 -2.35 4.17 34.85
C VAL A 595 -2.06 5.29 35.85
N LYS A 596 -1.35 6.34 35.44
CA LYS A 596 -0.92 7.44 36.32
C LYS A 596 -1.09 8.80 35.64
N ASN A 597 -1.34 9.85 36.41
CA ASN A 597 -1.35 11.24 35.91
C ASN A 597 -2.24 11.48 34.66
N ASN A 598 -3.33 10.74 34.49
CA ASN A 598 -4.30 10.97 33.42
C ASN A 598 -5.43 11.87 33.92
N GLU A 599 -5.93 12.72 33.05
CA GLU A 599 -7.15 13.50 33.31
C GLU A 599 -8.34 12.70 32.80
N VAL A 600 -9.34 12.49 33.67
CA VAL A 600 -10.55 11.74 33.30
C VAL A 600 -11.78 12.61 33.53
N TYR A 601 -12.43 12.97 32.44
CA TYR A 601 -13.67 13.73 32.39
C TYR A 601 -14.83 12.75 32.23
N ARG A 602 -15.57 12.51 33.31
CA ARG A 602 -16.69 11.57 33.31
C ARG A 602 -18.00 12.23 32.96
N SER A 603 -18.79 11.54 32.16
CA SER A 603 -20.14 11.94 31.81
C SER A 603 -21.13 10.78 31.96
N ILE A 604 -22.39 11.09 32.26
CA ILE A 604 -23.45 10.08 32.35
C ILE A 604 -23.79 9.56 30.95
N GLU A 605 -23.92 10.49 30.01
CA GLU A 605 -24.20 10.23 28.60
C GLU A 605 -22.95 10.42 27.75
N PHE A 606 -22.84 9.66 26.67
CA PHE A 606 -21.69 9.75 25.77
C PHE A 606 -21.65 11.09 25.02
N ALA A 607 -22.81 11.65 24.69
CA ALA A 607 -22.92 12.97 24.06
C ALA A 607 -22.31 14.09 24.90
N ASP A 608 -22.42 14.01 26.23
CA ASP A 608 -21.82 14.98 27.15
C ASP A 608 -20.29 14.86 27.17
N ALA A 609 -19.75 13.64 27.06
CA ALA A 609 -18.31 13.42 26.93
C ALA A 609 -17.76 14.06 25.64
N ILE A 610 -18.47 13.88 24.52
CA ILE A 610 -18.14 14.53 23.24
C ILE A 610 -18.17 16.05 23.38
N LYS A 611 -19.24 16.61 23.96
CA LYS A 611 -19.38 18.05 24.17
C LYS A 611 -18.24 18.59 25.04
N LYS A 612 -17.89 17.89 26.12
CA LYS A 612 -16.82 18.31 27.03
C LYS A 612 -15.45 18.27 26.34
N ALA A 613 -15.18 17.24 25.54
CA ALA A 613 -13.96 17.16 24.74
C ALA A 613 -13.82 18.35 23.78
N LYS A 614 -14.90 18.69 23.04
CA LYS A 614 -14.93 19.86 22.14
C LYS A 614 -14.56 21.14 22.87
N GLU A 615 -15.15 21.36 24.05
CA GLU A 615 -14.91 22.56 24.86
C GLU A 615 -13.48 22.64 25.39
N VAL A 616 -12.95 21.56 25.95
CA VAL A 616 -11.62 21.56 26.63
C VAL A 616 -10.49 21.54 25.62
N GLU A 617 -10.60 20.75 24.56
CA GLU A 617 -9.56 20.61 23.54
C GLU A 617 -9.63 21.71 22.46
N GLY A 618 -10.68 22.53 22.45
CA GLY A 618 -10.88 23.58 21.46
C GLY A 618 -11.20 23.06 20.05
N TRP A 619 -11.77 21.86 19.94
CA TRP A 619 -12.13 21.26 18.65
C TRP A 619 -13.32 21.97 18.03
N THR A 620 -13.15 22.45 16.80
CA THR A 620 -14.15 23.22 16.07
C THR A 620 -15.23 22.32 15.47
N ASP A 621 -14.83 21.16 14.93
CA ASP A 621 -15.71 20.24 14.22
C ASP A 621 -15.10 18.82 14.15
N PRO A 622 -15.02 18.08 15.26
CA PRO A 622 -14.41 16.74 15.28
C PRO A 622 -15.30 15.64 14.65
N ASP A 623 -16.55 15.95 14.28
CA ASP A 623 -17.49 15.01 13.63
C ASP A 623 -17.33 15.00 12.10
N ARG A 624 -16.19 15.44 11.58
CA ARG A 624 -15.88 15.40 10.15
C ARG A 624 -15.72 13.95 9.68
N THR A 625 -16.41 13.59 8.59
CA THR A 625 -16.41 12.25 7.95
C THR A 625 -16.15 12.37 6.46
N LEU A 626 -15.91 11.25 5.75
CA LEU A 626 -15.74 11.30 4.30
C LEU A 626 -17.00 11.82 3.60
N LYS A 627 -18.20 11.44 4.06
CA LYS A 627 -19.47 11.96 3.52
C LYS A 627 -19.52 13.47 3.56
N ARG A 628 -19.21 14.04 4.72
CA ARG A 628 -19.20 15.49 4.92
C ARG A 628 -18.11 16.16 4.09
N TYR A 629 -16.95 15.53 3.91
CA TYR A 629 -15.94 16.03 2.97
C TYR A 629 -16.52 16.13 1.55
N VAL A 630 -17.18 15.06 1.07
CA VAL A 630 -17.81 15.03 -0.26
C VAL A 630 -18.91 16.07 -0.39
N THR A 631 -19.83 16.18 0.58
CA THR A 631 -21.01 17.03 0.45
C THR A 631 -20.75 18.48 0.83
N GLU A 632 -19.96 18.74 1.88
CA GLU A 632 -19.74 20.10 2.41
C GLU A 632 -18.49 20.75 1.83
N LYS A 633 -17.37 20.00 1.75
CA LYS A 633 -16.10 20.55 1.27
C LYS A 633 -15.99 20.53 -0.25
N LEU A 634 -16.42 19.45 -0.89
CA LEU A 634 -16.39 19.32 -2.36
C LEU A 634 -17.69 19.79 -3.02
N GLY A 635 -18.80 19.93 -2.28
CA GLY A 635 -20.09 20.38 -2.82
C GLY A 635 -20.79 19.34 -3.70
N LEU A 636 -20.38 18.08 -3.63
CA LEU A 636 -20.89 17.01 -4.49
C LEU A 636 -22.16 16.39 -3.90
N GLN A 637 -23.02 15.90 -4.80
CA GLN A 637 -24.16 15.07 -4.45
C GLN A 637 -23.72 13.61 -4.42
N LEU A 638 -24.24 12.87 -3.45
CA LEU A 638 -23.97 11.44 -3.33
C LEU A 638 -24.61 10.67 -4.48
N LEU A 639 -23.91 9.65 -4.95
CA LEU A 639 -24.42 8.68 -5.90
C LEU A 639 -25.57 7.87 -5.29
N ASP A 640 -26.49 7.43 -6.15
CA ASP A 640 -27.54 6.47 -5.86
C ASP A 640 -27.41 5.22 -6.73
N TRP A 641 -28.32 4.27 -6.52
CA TRP A 641 -28.34 2.98 -7.21
C TRP A 641 -28.45 3.12 -8.74
N ASP A 642 -29.12 4.15 -9.24
CA ASP A 642 -29.34 4.32 -10.69
C ASP A 642 -28.11 4.94 -11.38
N ASP A 643 -27.16 5.48 -10.62
CA ASP A 643 -25.89 6.00 -11.15
C ASP A 643 -24.87 4.89 -11.44
N ASP A 644 -25.00 3.72 -10.80
CA ASP A 644 -24.11 2.58 -11.00
C ASP A 644 -24.42 1.87 -12.31
N LYS A 645 -23.59 2.13 -13.33
CA LYS A 645 -23.72 1.52 -14.65
C LYS A 645 -22.95 0.21 -14.80
N ILE A 646 -22.19 -0.18 -13.76
CA ILE A 646 -21.33 -1.36 -13.78
C ILE A 646 -22.11 -2.56 -13.26
N LEU A 647 -22.86 -2.38 -12.17
CA LEU A 647 -23.65 -3.46 -11.58
C LEU A 647 -24.80 -3.93 -12.48
N PRO A 648 -25.15 -5.23 -12.47
CA PRO A 648 -26.35 -5.73 -13.13
C PRO A 648 -27.63 -5.07 -12.58
N ALA A 649 -28.59 -4.81 -13.46
CA ALA A 649 -29.83 -4.10 -13.12
C ALA A 649 -30.67 -4.84 -12.05
N GLU A 650 -30.60 -6.17 -12.03
CA GLU A 650 -31.25 -7.01 -11.03
C GLU A 650 -30.63 -6.86 -9.62
N GLU A 651 -29.31 -6.72 -9.54
CA GLU A 651 -28.61 -6.48 -8.27
C GLU A 651 -28.95 -5.08 -7.75
N ILE A 652 -28.95 -4.08 -8.64
CA ILE A 652 -29.38 -2.71 -8.34
C ILE A 652 -30.82 -2.70 -7.81
N ALA A 653 -31.76 -3.34 -8.52
CA ALA A 653 -33.16 -3.37 -8.15
C ALA A 653 -33.37 -4.02 -6.78
N LYS A 654 -32.68 -5.14 -6.51
CA LYS A 654 -32.73 -5.83 -5.21
C LYS A 654 -32.40 -4.91 -4.04
N HIS A 655 -31.30 -4.18 -4.10
CA HIS A 655 -30.87 -3.30 -3.01
C HIS A 655 -31.74 -2.03 -2.91
N ARG A 656 -32.14 -1.47 -4.05
CA ARG A 656 -33.05 -0.32 -4.10
C ARG A 656 -34.41 -0.66 -3.51
N ASP A 657 -34.99 -1.81 -3.86
CA ASP A 657 -36.29 -2.27 -3.38
C ASP A 657 -36.25 -2.61 -1.87
N ALA A 658 -35.07 -2.98 -1.35
CA ALA A 658 -34.81 -3.12 0.07
C ALA A 658 -34.63 -1.77 0.83
N GLY A 659 -34.63 -0.65 0.11
CA GLY A 659 -34.46 0.69 0.68
C GLY A 659 -33.03 0.97 1.17
N GLU A 660 -32.05 0.23 0.66
CA GLU A 660 -30.65 0.40 1.06
C GLU A 660 -30.05 1.69 0.49
N PRO A 661 -29.28 2.46 1.27
CA PRO A 661 -28.52 3.57 0.71
C PRO A 661 -27.38 3.03 -0.17
N TYR A 662 -27.22 3.57 -1.38
CA TYR A 662 -26.11 3.20 -2.26
C TYR A 662 -24.75 3.64 -1.68
N ASP A 663 -24.65 4.89 -1.24
CA ASP A 663 -23.42 5.50 -0.75
C ASP A 663 -23.62 6.22 0.60
N PRO A 664 -23.87 5.47 1.68
CA PRO A 664 -24.18 6.06 2.99
C PRO A 664 -23.06 6.93 3.55
N THR A 665 -21.81 6.64 3.21
CA THR A 665 -20.58 7.26 3.74
C THR A 665 -19.91 8.26 2.78
N GLY A 666 -20.46 8.47 1.58
CA GLY A 666 -19.81 9.26 0.54
C GLY A 666 -18.58 8.59 -0.11
N MET A 667 -18.23 7.37 0.31
CA MET A 667 -17.06 6.66 -0.18
C MET A 667 -17.17 6.32 -1.67
N LYS A 668 -18.33 5.85 -2.15
CA LYS A 668 -18.49 5.51 -3.57
C LYS A 668 -18.42 6.76 -4.45
N THR A 669 -19.00 7.86 -4.01
CA THR A 669 -18.98 9.17 -4.69
C THR A 669 -17.56 9.73 -4.76
N PHE A 670 -16.80 9.65 -3.66
CA PHE A 670 -15.40 10.04 -3.64
C PHE A 670 -14.57 9.17 -4.61
N MET A 671 -14.74 7.85 -4.54
CA MET A 671 -13.98 6.88 -5.33
C MET A 671 -14.32 6.89 -6.81
N ALA A 672 -15.55 7.27 -7.18
CA ALA A 672 -15.97 7.48 -8.57
C ALA A 672 -15.06 8.47 -9.31
N ILE A 673 -14.54 9.47 -8.60
CA ILE A 673 -13.53 10.39 -9.12
C ILE A 673 -12.13 9.83 -8.88
N ALA A 674 -11.79 9.52 -7.62
CA ALA A 674 -10.42 9.21 -7.22
C ALA A 674 -9.81 8.03 -8.00
N THR A 675 -10.59 6.97 -8.24
CA THR A 675 -10.13 5.77 -8.96
C THR A 675 -10.08 5.93 -10.49
N ASN A 676 -10.59 7.04 -11.02
CA ASN A 676 -10.54 7.38 -12.44
C ASN A 676 -9.71 8.63 -12.73
N MET A 677 -8.96 9.11 -11.74
CA MET A 677 -7.94 10.13 -11.97
C MET A 677 -6.76 9.58 -12.75
N ARG A 678 -6.18 10.41 -13.61
CA ARG A 678 -4.95 10.09 -14.34
C ARG A 678 -4.19 11.31 -14.84
N PHE A 679 -2.96 11.09 -15.26
CA PHE A 679 -2.19 12.07 -16.02
C PHE A 679 -2.94 12.43 -17.32
N GLY A 680 -3.26 13.72 -17.49
CA GLY A 680 -3.94 14.24 -18.66
C GLY A 680 -5.42 13.88 -18.83
N GLY A 681 -6.13 13.52 -17.75
CA GLY A 681 -7.58 13.26 -17.82
C GLY A 681 -8.39 14.44 -18.41
N LYS A 682 -9.38 14.14 -19.25
CA LYS A 682 -10.16 15.12 -20.03
C LYS A 682 -11.13 15.97 -19.21
N LYS A 683 -11.74 15.37 -18.20
CA LYS A 683 -12.83 15.99 -17.43
C LYS A 683 -12.24 16.72 -16.24
N PRO A 684 -12.57 18.01 -16.03
CA PRO A 684 -12.37 18.62 -14.73
C PRO A 684 -13.25 17.89 -13.72
N VAL A 685 -12.77 17.80 -12.48
CA VAL A 685 -13.60 17.35 -11.36
C VAL A 685 -14.82 18.29 -11.24
N PRO A 686 -16.05 17.76 -11.14
CA PRO A 686 -17.23 18.59 -10.93
C PRO A 686 -17.09 19.39 -9.62
N SER A 687 -17.55 20.64 -9.65
CA SER A 687 -17.63 21.49 -8.45
C SER A 687 -18.94 21.34 -7.68
N CYS A 688 -19.93 20.68 -8.28
CA CYS A 688 -21.22 20.35 -7.66
C CYS A 688 -21.93 19.24 -8.44
N GLY A 689 -23.02 18.71 -7.89
CA GLY A 689 -23.80 17.63 -8.50
C GLY A 689 -23.14 16.27 -8.33
N LYS A 690 -23.66 15.26 -9.04
CA LYS A 690 -23.13 13.90 -9.00
C LYS A 690 -21.98 13.73 -9.99
N PRO A 691 -20.88 13.06 -9.60
CA PRO A 691 -19.83 12.70 -10.54
C PRO A 691 -20.25 11.58 -11.47
N ASP A 692 -19.61 11.49 -12.63
CA ASP A 692 -19.65 10.32 -13.50
C ASP A 692 -18.70 9.25 -12.95
N MET A 693 -19.23 8.07 -12.60
CA MET A 693 -18.47 6.92 -12.09
C MET A 693 -17.44 6.36 -13.08
N THR A 694 -17.58 6.67 -14.36
CA THR A 694 -16.68 6.27 -15.45
C THR A 694 -15.95 7.48 -16.04
N GLY A 695 -16.00 8.62 -15.34
CA GLY A 695 -15.43 9.86 -15.82
C GLY A 695 -13.91 9.81 -15.92
N ASP A 696 -13.36 10.33 -17.01
CA ASP A 696 -11.93 10.47 -17.23
C ASP A 696 -11.38 11.75 -16.58
N TYR A 697 -11.00 11.69 -15.30
CA TYR A 697 -10.63 12.88 -14.53
C TYR A 697 -9.12 13.15 -14.54
N ALA A 698 -8.75 14.43 -14.58
CA ALA A 698 -7.37 14.83 -14.30
C ALA A 698 -7.02 14.52 -12.83
N TRP A 699 -5.76 14.18 -12.56
CA TRP A 699 -5.25 14.05 -11.19
C TRP A 699 -5.44 15.37 -10.41
N ASP A 700 -6.23 15.31 -9.34
CA ASP A 700 -6.62 16.47 -8.53
C ASP A 700 -6.28 16.19 -7.06
N SER A 701 -5.49 17.07 -6.46
CA SER A 701 -5.04 16.93 -5.07
C SER A 701 -6.19 16.91 -4.07
N LYS A 702 -7.39 17.41 -4.40
CA LYS A 702 -8.57 17.30 -3.50
C LYS A 702 -9.03 15.86 -3.26
N PHE A 703 -8.59 14.91 -4.09
CA PHE A 703 -8.96 13.48 -3.99
C PHE A 703 -7.79 12.59 -3.55
N THR A 704 -6.75 13.18 -2.96
CA THR A 704 -5.65 12.45 -2.31
C THR A 704 -5.93 12.29 -0.81
N ALA A 705 -5.18 11.42 -0.14
CA ALA A 705 -5.36 11.18 1.29
C ALA A 705 -5.10 12.45 2.11
N ILE A 706 -4.04 13.19 1.79
CA ILE A 706 -3.57 14.34 2.54
C ILE A 706 -4.61 15.46 2.61
N SER A 707 -5.39 15.66 1.54
CA SER A 707 -6.48 16.64 1.53
C SER A 707 -7.60 16.28 2.50
N VAL A 708 -8.01 15.02 2.53
CA VAL A 708 -9.04 14.53 3.47
C VAL A 708 -8.48 14.52 4.90
N VAL A 709 -7.24 14.07 5.08
CA VAL A 709 -6.51 14.07 6.36
C VAL A 709 -6.46 15.48 6.93
N ASN A 710 -6.01 16.47 6.15
CA ASN A 710 -5.92 17.86 6.59
C ASN A 710 -7.28 18.46 6.93
N TRP A 711 -8.32 18.14 6.14
CA TRP A 711 -9.67 18.58 6.45
C TRP A 711 -10.17 17.97 7.76
N ILE A 712 -9.92 16.70 8.05
CA ILE A 712 -10.31 16.09 9.33
C ILE A 712 -9.50 16.70 10.48
N ARG A 713 -8.17 16.83 10.32
CA ARG A 713 -7.25 17.43 11.31
C ARG A 713 -7.66 18.82 11.73
N GLU A 714 -8.07 19.67 10.78
CA GLU A 714 -8.58 21.02 11.06
C GLU A 714 -9.79 21.01 12.01
N GLY A 715 -10.67 20.01 11.90
CA GLY A 715 -11.81 19.83 12.81
C GLY A 715 -11.40 19.55 14.26
N PHE A 716 -10.21 18.99 14.46
CA PHE A 716 -9.58 18.76 15.76
C PHE A 716 -8.61 19.88 16.16
N GLY A 717 -8.59 21.01 15.43
CA GLY A 717 -7.67 22.12 15.68
C GLY A 717 -6.19 21.79 15.43
N GLN A 718 -5.90 20.70 14.72
CA GLN A 718 -4.54 20.30 14.37
C GLN A 718 -4.02 21.09 13.16
N SER A 719 -2.71 21.29 13.10
CA SER A 719 -2.08 21.92 11.94
C SER A 719 -2.21 21.05 10.69
N GLN A 720 -2.30 21.72 9.53
CA GLN A 720 -2.20 21.05 8.25
C GLN A 720 -0.79 20.48 8.06
N LEU A 721 -0.75 19.31 7.46
CA LEU A 721 0.46 18.63 7.02
C LEU A 721 0.84 19.16 5.63
N THR A 722 2.14 19.28 5.39
CA THR A 722 2.70 19.58 4.08
C THR A 722 2.92 18.29 3.30
N ASP A 723 2.99 18.39 1.97
CA ASP A 723 3.36 17.24 1.13
C ASP A 723 4.84 16.85 1.37
N ASP A 724 5.70 17.83 1.68
CA ASP A 724 7.15 17.69 1.96
C ASP A 724 7.54 16.76 3.12
#